data_AF-A0A7S1JLF0-F1
#
_entry.id   AF-A0A7S1JLF0-F1
#
_cell.length_a   1.000
_cell.length_b   1.000
_cell.length_c   1.000
_cell.angle_alpha   90.00
_cell.angle_beta   90.00
_cell.angle_gamma   90.00
#
_symmetry.space_group_name_H-M   'P 1'
#
loop_
_entity.id
_entity.type
_entity.pdbx_description
1 polymer ?
#
loop_
_entity_poly.entity_id
_entity_poly.type
_entity_poly.pdbx_seq_one_letter_code
_entity_poly.pdbx_strand_id
1 'polypeptide(L)'
;MASLKSPSSVGTDGIGGAPQVTVQRNWLQPGTFNQQEWGNWKSHTLLLRQSVERLNWEENREWCLCAWRAKSGRSGDAQMTCAEFEDLIADYPQCMSGSKSVHPGEPGGAARAFAFIDRNKDGQISEVDFLAGCIAMSPHTAQRDLSEPYSQLRLQLLFQNYDANLDGRLDKDELAALITDLYAVKGSHDTQKASACAATLHSHHGGDLTYSDFYRMVEQRNINGTPMLFRFAKDFAQAVCEKMGGVATAPPHPHPQSHPQPAETKTQPNEGVHHPSSPRCVAGTMPSDGGCGGGGMGRESVRLRGSPQQQEQQQQRGASHPYGEVDGNYDAIHDETNLPLRVVRTLMAASADGATSLDASAPFILCTSDEVKMLCDMVVPHLIHENTLVELSLPVRVYGDIHGNLPDLLTFFNTYAWPDRRRGDILTTNYLFLGDYVDRGAFSLEVVLLLFALKIQYPESVYLLRGNHEDRILNKSYGFGSECVRKLGASGDGLWELINDVFEFLPLAALVDGQIFAIHGGIGDSIGSVDDLRDLRKPINIPIPSNLHPASLEQRRILDALWSDPTDSEEHFGTIASQRGNNTCRFGPDRVMDFCERNQLKMVIRAHECVKYGYEWFARNRLLTVFSASNYCNAFANDAAAVVLRRDASTGRISTLFQVLWGGAVDTSNGWLGNQARPPTPMRGRPGPPQTEEDHHHAHAYETMNGA
;
A
#
# COMPACT_ATOMS: atom_id res chain seq x y z
N MET A 1 -51.49 48.76 0.29
CA MET A 1 -51.34 49.75 1.38
C MET A 1 -51.40 49.03 2.72
N ALA A 2 -50.55 49.47 3.67
CA ALA A 2 -50.37 49.02 5.07
C ALA A 2 -49.68 47.65 5.26
N SER A 3 -48.41 47.53 5.65
CA SER A 3 -47.59 48.08 6.77
C SER A 3 -47.67 47.24 8.06
N LEU A 4 -46.56 46.52 8.31
CA LEU A 4 -45.81 46.28 9.55
C LEU A 4 -46.50 46.45 10.91
N LYS A 5 -46.30 45.43 11.77
CA LYS A 5 -45.80 45.56 13.16
C LYS A 5 -45.34 44.19 13.71
N SER A 6 -44.16 44.16 14.33
CA SER A 6 -43.60 43.10 15.18
C SER A 6 -44.22 43.11 16.58
N PRO A 7 -44.06 42.04 17.41
CA PRO A 7 -43.07 42.13 18.50
C PRO A 7 -42.42 40.81 19.03
N SER A 8 -41.30 41.01 19.75
CA SER A 8 -40.79 40.35 20.97
C SER A 8 -40.27 38.89 21.03
N SER A 9 -38.94 38.79 21.18
CA SER A 9 -38.09 37.97 22.08
C SER A 9 -38.60 36.70 22.79
N VAL A 10 -37.93 35.56 22.49
CA VAL A 10 -37.65 34.40 23.39
C VAL A 10 -36.28 33.86 22.93
N GLY A 11 -35.21 33.92 23.73
CA GLY A 11 -34.77 32.83 24.62
C GLY A 11 -33.50 32.18 24.06
N THR A 12 -32.39 32.30 24.78
CA THR A 12 -31.13 31.60 24.53
C THR A 12 -31.28 30.12 24.86
N ASP A 13 -31.07 29.22 23.90
CA ASP A 13 -30.72 27.82 24.16
C ASP A 13 -30.01 27.20 22.95
N GLY A 14 -28.86 26.57 23.22
CA GLY A 14 -28.32 25.45 22.45
C GLY A 14 -27.71 25.74 21.08
N ILE A 15 -26.38 25.81 21.02
CA ILE A 15 -25.59 25.50 19.82
C ILE A 15 -25.91 24.04 19.44
N GLY A 16 -26.87 23.85 18.54
CA GLY A 16 -27.18 22.56 17.93
C GLY A 16 -26.05 22.18 16.99
N GLY A 17 -25.30 21.14 17.35
CA GLY A 17 -24.25 20.56 16.52
C GLY A 17 -24.80 20.20 15.13
N ALA A 18 -23.99 20.45 14.11
CA ALA A 18 -24.24 19.97 12.76
C ALA A 18 -24.52 18.46 12.82
N PRO A 19 -25.56 17.95 12.12
CA PRO A 19 -25.78 16.52 12.05
C PRO A 19 -24.54 15.90 11.39
N GLN A 20 -23.85 15.00 12.11
CA GLN A 20 -22.87 14.11 11.49
C GLN A 20 -23.63 13.24 10.50
N VAL A 21 -23.56 13.60 9.23
CA VAL A 21 -23.96 12.73 8.13
C VAL A 21 -23.00 11.55 8.14
N THR A 22 -23.48 10.39 8.58
CA THR A 22 -22.77 9.13 8.42
C THR A 22 -22.76 8.83 6.92
N VAL A 23 -21.63 9.07 6.25
CA VAL A 23 -21.43 8.73 4.84
C VAL A 23 -21.47 7.20 4.73
N GLN A 24 -22.60 6.64 4.30
CA GLN A 24 -22.68 5.25 3.87
C GLN A 24 -22.03 5.14 2.49
N ARG A 25 -20.76 4.75 2.47
CA ARG A 25 -19.98 4.46 1.25
C ARG A 25 -20.60 3.22 0.57
N ASN A 26 -21.51 3.43 -0.38
CA ASN A 26 -22.33 2.38 -1.00
C ASN A 26 -21.70 1.68 -2.22
N TRP A 27 -20.39 1.82 -2.46
CA TRP A 27 -19.64 1.17 -3.57
C TRP A 27 -19.76 -0.38 -3.66
N LEU A 28 -20.44 -1.03 -2.71
CA LEU A 28 -20.29 -2.46 -2.40
C LEU A 28 -21.58 -3.30 -2.51
N GLN A 29 -22.62 -2.83 -3.18
CA GLN A 29 -23.78 -3.69 -3.48
C GLN A 29 -23.37 -4.76 -4.53
N PRO A 30 -23.48 -6.06 -4.23
CA PRO A 30 -23.20 -7.11 -5.21
C PRO A 30 -24.18 -7.00 -6.40
N GLY A 31 -23.67 -6.82 -7.62
CA GLY A 31 -24.46 -6.78 -8.86
C GLY A 31 -24.40 -5.47 -9.68
N THR A 32 -23.60 -4.49 -9.28
CA THR A 32 -23.49 -3.17 -9.96
C THR A 32 -22.30 -3.03 -10.91
N PHE A 33 -21.53 -4.09 -11.16
CA PHE A 33 -20.30 -4.00 -11.93
C PHE A 33 -20.53 -4.36 -13.41
N ASN A 34 -20.52 -3.35 -14.29
CA ASN A 34 -20.52 -3.55 -15.74
C ASN A 34 -19.28 -2.87 -16.35
N GLN A 35 -18.46 -3.65 -17.05
CA GLN A 35 -17.23 -3.23 -17.73
C GLN A 35 -17.45 -2.09 -18.76
N GLN A 36 -18.68 -1.92 -19.27
CA GLN A 36 -19.04 -0.82 -20.19
C GLN A 36 -19.23 0.54 -19.49
N GLU A 37 -19.36 0.57 -18.16
CA GLU A 37 -19.68 1.76 -17.36
C GLU A 37 -18.47 2.65 -17.04
N TRP A 38 -17.24 2.14 -17.22
CA TRP A 38 -16.00 2.86 -16.83
C TRP A 38 -14.90 2.85 -17.90
N GLY A 39 -15.23 2.53 -19.15
CA GLY A 39 -14.24 2.33 -20.24
C GLY A 39 -13.33 3.53 -20.55
N ASN A 40 -13.74 4.75 -20.22
CA ASN A 40 -12.92 5.97 -20.43
C ASN A 40 -12.13 6.40 -19.18
N TRP A 41 -12.24 5.67 -18.07
CA TRP A 41 -11.56 6.01 -16.81
C TRP A 41 -10.11 5.52 -16.83
N LYS A 42 -9.16 6.44 -16.65
CA LYS A 42 -7.72 6.16 -16.49
C LYS A 42 -7.27 6.45 -15.05
N SER A 43 -6.13 5.93 -14.60
CA SER A 43 -5.66 6.28 -13.25
C SER A 43 -5.35 7.78 -13.16
N HIS A 44 -5.66 8.38 -12.02
CA HIS A 44 -5.47 9.82 -11.80
C HIS A 44 -3.99 10.21 -11.92
N THR A 45 -3.10 9.40 -11.33
CA THR A 45 -1.64 9.58 -11.39
C THR A 45 -1.11 9.46 -12.82
N LEU A 46 -1.61 8.49 -13.59
CA LEU A 46 -1.28 8.34 -15.01
C LEU A 46 -1.71 9.57 -15.81
N LEU A 47 -2.94 10.04 -15.59
CA LEU A 47 -3.46 11.23 -16.25
C LEU A 47 -2.67 12.47 -15.88
N LEU A 48 -2.28 12.64 -14.61
CA LEU A 48 -1.42 13.73 -14.17
C LEU A 48 -0.07 13.68 -14.89
N ARG A 49 0.62 12.54 -14.86
CA ARG A 49 1.92 12.37 -15.52
C ARG A 49 1.83 12.64 -17.02
N GLN A 50 0.88 12.01 -17.70
CA GLN A 50 0.65 12.23 -19.14
C GLN A 50 0.28 13.69 -19.43
N SER A 51 -0.43 14.37 -18.52
CA SER A 51 -0.73 15.80 -18.67
C SER A 51 0.52 16.66 -18.58
N VAL A 52 1.40 16.40 -17.61
CA VAL A 52 2.68 17.09 -17.45
C VAL A 52 3.54 16.90 -18.70
N GLU A 53 3.69 15.67 -19.18
CA GLU A 53 4.45 15.34 -20.40
C GLU A 53 3.82 16.03 -21.63
N ARG A 54 2.51 15.88 -21.81
CA ARG A 54 1.77 16.39 -22.99
C ARG A 54 1.78 17.92 -23.10
N LEU A 55 1.80 18.61 -21.95
CA LEU A 55 1.83 20.06 -21.85
C LEU A 55 3.26 20.62 -21.76
N ASN A 56 4.28 19.76 -21.67
CA ASN A 56 5.66 20.14 -21.35
C ASN A 56 5.73 21.01 -20.06
N TRP A 57 5.06 20.54 -19.01
CA TRP A 57 4.71 21.32 -17.81
C TRP A 57 5.68 21.15 -16.65
N GLU A 58 6.88 20.59 -16.87
CA GLU A 58 7.86 20.30 -15.81
C GLU A 58 8.31 21.56 -15.04
N GLU A 59 8.59 22.65 -15.76
CA GLU A 59 8.97 23.92 -15.12
C GLU A 59 7.81 24.52 -14.33
N ASN A 60 6.60 24.47 -14.90
CA ASN A 60 5.39 24.95 -14.25
C ASN A 60 5.03 24.13 -13.00
N ARG A 61 5.27 22.81 -13.04
CA ARG A 61 5.15 21.93 -11.89
C ARG A 61 6.05 22.43 -10.76
N GLU A 62 7.32 22.70 -11.01
CA GLU A 62 8.22 23.21 -9.97
C GLU A 62 7.81 24.57 -9.42
N TRP A 63 7.25 25.48 -10.24
CA TRP A 63 6.66 26.72 -9.74
C TRP A 63 5.48 26.47 -8.79
N CYS A 64 4.55 25.59 -9.15
CA CYS A 64 3.45 25.20 -8.27
C CYS A 64 3.97 24.61 -6.96
N LEU A 65 4.94 23.70 -7.02
CA LEU A 65 5.52 23.04 -5.85
C LEU A 65 6.31 23.99 -4.95
N CYS A 66 6.96 24.99 -5.53
CA CYS A 66 7.64 26.03 -4.77
C CYS A 66 6.63 26.81 -3.90
N ALA A 67 5.50 27.23 -4.49
CA ALA A 67 4.44 27.93 -3.76
C ALA A 67 3.77 27.04 -2.71
N TRP A 68 3.53 25.77 -3.05
CA TRP A 68 3.03 24.75 -2.11
C TRP A 68 3.93 24.63 -0.87
N ARG A 69 5.21 24.34 -1.08
CA ARG A 69 6.21 24.13 -0.01
C ARG A 69 6.38 25.37 0.87
N ALA A 70 6.28 26.56 0.28
CA ALA A 70 6.34 27.82 1.00
C ALA A 70 5.18 28.00 1.99
N LYS A 71 4.01 27.43 1.72
CA LYS A 71 2.81 27.51 2.59
C LYS A 71 2.67 26.34 3.53
N SER A 72 2.92 25.12 3.08
CA SER A 72 2.86 23.93 3.93
C SER A 72 4.02 23.88 4.95
N GLY A 73 5.08 24.67 4.74
CA GLY A 73 6.24 24.76 5.63
C GLY A 73 7.06 23.47 5.72
N ARG A 74 6.81 22.51 4.83
CA ARG A 74 7.35 21.14 4.85
C ARG A 74 7.63 20.66 3.42
N SER A 75 8.78 20.00 3.20
CA SER A 75 9.10 19.32 1.94
C SER A 75 8.77 17.82 2.04
N GLY A 76 8.03 17.29 1.06
CA GLY A 76 7.66 15.86 0.99
C GLY A 76 6.45 15.50 1.87
N ASP A 77 5.47 14.80 1.30
CA ASP A 77 4.25 14.20 1.89
C ASP A 77 3.34 15.09 2.77
N ALA A 78 3.60 16.39 2.87
CA ALA A 78 2.76 17.30 3.61
C ALA A 78 1.40 17.48 2.90
N GLN A 79 0.31 17.17 3.60
CA GLN A 79 -1.05 17.48 3.19
C GLN A 79 -1.34 18.95 3.47
N MET A 80 -2.11 19.60 2.60
CA MET A 80 -2.58 20.98 2.76
C MET A 80 -4.05 20.95 3.15
N THR A 81 -4.38 21.63 4.25
CA THR A 81 -5.76 21.85 4.68
C THR A 81 -6.44 22.94 3.84
N CYS A 82 -7.76 23.02 3.89
CA CYS A 82 -8.50 24.08 3.23
C CYS A 82 -8.02 25.48 3.64
N ALA A 83 -7.75 25.71 4.93
CA ALA A 83 -7.27 27.00 5.42
C ALA A 83 -5.90 27.38 4.82
N GLU A 84 -4.96 26.43 4.77
CA GLU A 84 -3.64 26.67 4.17
C GLU A 84 -3.73 26.91 2.65
N PHE A 85 -4.66 26.23 1.98
CA PHE A 85 -4.93 26.46 0.57
C PHE A 85 -5.57 27.84 0.33
N GLU A 86 -6.50 28.27 1.17
CA GLU A 86 -7.07 29.61 1.11
C GLU A 86 -5.99 30.69 1.29
N ASP A 87 -5.09 30.51 2.26
CA ASP A 87 -3.92 31.37 2.48
C ASP A 87 -2.91 31.34 1.32
N LEU A 88 -2.79 30.20 0.63
CA LEU A 88 -2.00 30.08 -0.59
C LEU A 88 -2.63 30.88 -1.74
N ILE A 89 -3.93 30.71 -1.98
CA ILE A 89 -4.64 31.42 -3.05
C ILE A 89 -4.70 32.93 -2.79
N ALA A 90 -4.77 33.36 -1.53
CA ALA A 90 -4.70 34.77 -1.14
C ALA A 90 -3.40 35.46 -1.57
N ASP A 91 -2.31 34.71 -1.73
CA ASP A 91 -1.04 35.21 -2.25
C ASP A 91 -1.04 35.42 -3.78
N TYR A 92 -2.00 34.83 -4.49
CA TYR A 92 -2.14 34.85 -5.95
C TYR A 92 -3.57 35.17 -6.42
N PRO A 93 -4.17 36.30 -5.98
CA PRO A 93 -5.57 36.62 -6.21
C PRO A 93 -5.94 36.77 -7.71
N GLN A 94 -4.95 37.04 -8.57
CA GLN A 94 -5.11 37.10 -10.02
C GLN A 94 -5.50 35.76 -10.66
N CYS A 95 -5.23 34.63 -10.01
CA CYS A 95 -5.66 33.31 -10.50
C CYS A 95 -7.18 33.18 -10.44
N MET A 96 -7.83 33.80 -9.46
CA MET A 96 -9.26 33.67 -9.22
C MET A 96 -10.06 34.87 -9.74
N SER A 97 -9.43 36.04 -9.81
CA SER A 97 -10.07 37.30 -10.22
C SER A 97 -10.63 37.22 -11.64
N GLY A 98 -11.96 37.21 -11.78
CA GLY A 98 -12.65 37.06 -13.08
C GLY A 98 -13.04 35.63 -13.44
N SER A 99 -12.78 34.65 -12.57
CA SER A 99 -13.35 33.31 -12.69
C SER A 99 -14.86 33.35 -12.47
N LYS A 100 -15.62 32.64 -13.31
CA LYS A 100 -17.09 32.59 -13.24
C LYS A 100 -17.65 31.62 -12.19
N SER A 101 -16.83 30.67 -11.73
CA SER A 101 -17.24 29.60 -10.82
C SER A 101 -16.43 29.58 -9.52
N VAL A 102 -15.38 30.40 -9.45
CA VAL A 102 -14.41 30.41 -8.34
C VAL A 102 -13.98 31.84 -8.05
N HIS A 103 -14.95 32.71 -7.80
CA HIS A 103 -14.73 34.14 -7.67
C HIS A 103 -14.18 34.50 -6.27
N PRO A 104 -13.11 35.31 -6.15
CA PRO A 104 -12.46 35.59 -4.86
C PRO A 104 -13.31 36.47 -3.93
N GLY A 105 -14.34 37.14 -4.45
CA GLY A 105 -15.30 37.94 -3.68
C GLY A 105 -16.58 37.19 -3.26
N GLU A 106 -16.76 35.94 -3.66
CA GLU A 106 -17.85 35.10 -3.17
C GLU A 106 -17.40 34.39 -1.87
N PRO A 107 -18.25 34.35 -0.82
CA PRO A 107 -17.93 33.59 0.40
C PRO A 107 -17.62 32.13 0.03
N GLY A 108 -16.36 31.72 0.17
CA GLY A 108 -15.91 30.35 -0.10
C GLY A 108 -15.42 30.06 -1.53
N GLY A 109 -15.05 31.06 -2.34
CA GLY A 109 -14.44 30.81 -3.66
C GLY A 109 -13.21 29.89 -3.59
N ALA A 110 -12.22 30.22 -2.75
CA ALA A 110 -11.04 29.37 -2.57
C ALA A 110 -11.38 27.99 -1.96
N ALA A 111 -12.30 27.92 -0.99
CA ALA A 111 -12.84 26.66 -0.50
C ALA A 111 -13.51 25.80 -1.59
N ARG A 112 -14.18 26.39 -2.58
CA ARG A 112 -14.74 25.66 -3.74
C ARG A 112 -13.66 25.12 -4.66
N ALA A 113 -12.57 25.87 -4.88
CA ALA A 113 -11.40 25.33 -5.59
C ALA A 113 -10.78 24.18 -4.79
N PHE A 114 -10.65 24.31 -3.48
CA PHE A 114 -10.16 23.25 -2.61
C PHE A 114 -11.02 21.98 -2.73
N ALA A 115 -12.35 22.10 -2.59
CA ALA A 115 -13.27 20.97 -2.68
C ALA A 115 -13.27 20.25 -4.04
N PHE A 116 -12.90 20.97 -5.10
CA PHE A 116 -12.70 20.40 -6.44
C PHE A 116 -11.40 19.60 -6.55
N ILE A 117 -10.38 19.95 -5.77
CA ILE A 117 -9.08 19.27 -5.72
C ILE A 117 -9.09 18.11 -4.71
N ASP A 118 -9.81 18.27 -3.61
CA ASP A 118 -10.02 17.27 -2.55
C ASP A 118 -10.86 16.11 -3.06
N ARG A 119 -10.19 15.20 -3.75
CA ARG A 119 -10.75 14.00 -4.36
C ARG A 119 -11.29 13.02 -3.31
N ASN A 120 -10.72 13.00 -2.11
CA ASN A 120 -11.08 12.08 -1.04
C ASN A 120 -12.18 12.63 -0.13
N LYS A 121 -12.52 13.92 -0.26
CA LYS A 121 -13.47 14.65 0.58
C LYS A 121 -13.12 14.56 2.06
N ASP A 122 -11.82 14.51 2.36
CA ASP A 122 -11.30 14.32 3.73
C ASP A 122 -10.78 15.62 4.36
N GLY A 123 -10.89 16.75 3.64
CA GLY A 123 -10.46 18.06 4.10
C GLY A 123 -8.96 18.30 3.94
N GLN A 124 -8.26 17.43 3.22
CA GLN A 124 -6.82 17.50 2.97
C GLN A 124 -6.52 17.23 1.49
N ILE A 125 -5.52 17.92 0.95
CA ILE A 125 -5.02 17.65 -0.41
C ILE A 125 -3.53 17.34 -0.37
N SER A 126 -3.09 16.39 -1.18
CA SER A 126 -1.67 16.05 -1.31
C SER A 126 -0.97 16.93 -2.35
N GLU A 127 0.36 16.83 -2.45
CA GLU A 127 1.13 17.46 -3.53
C GLU A 127 0.61 17.02 -4.91
N VAL A 128 0.23 15.74 -5.05
CA VAL A 128 -0.29 15.14 -6.28
C VAL A 128 -1.66 15.73 -6.63
N ASP A 129 -2.57 15.76 -5.66
CA ASP A 129 -3.91 16.33 -5.86
C ASP A 129 -3.80 17.81 -6.22
N PHE A 130 -2.94 18.56 -5.53
CA PHE A 130 -2.70 19.97 -5.82
C PHE A 130 -2.21 20.22 -7.24
N LEU A 131 -1.21 19.46 -7.71
CA LEU A 131 -0.71 19.56 -9.08
C LEU A 131 -1.78 19.23 -10.11
N ALA A 132 -2.55 18.16 -9.87
CA ALA A 132 -3.69 17.79 -10.73
C ALA A 132 -4.74 18.90 -10.77
N GLY A 133 -5.03 19.51 -9.62
CA GLY A 133 -5.86 20.69 -9.47
C GLY A 133 -5.38 21.87 -10.33
N CYS A 134 -4.10 22.23 -10.22
CA CYS A 134 -3.52 23.33 -10.98
C CYS A 134 -3.64 23.12 -12.50
N ILE A 135 -3.35 21.91 -13.00
CA ILE A 135 -3.51 21.56 -14.42
C ILE A 135 -4.99 21.60 -14.82
N ALA A 136 -5.85 20.95 -14.04
CA ALA A 136 -7.28 20.84 -14.34
C ALA A 136 -7.96 22.21 -14.36
N MET A 137 -7.55 23.14 -13.50
CA MET A 137 -8.10 24.50 -13.41
C MET A 137 -7.38 25.52 -14.32
N SER A 138 -6.28 25.16 -14.98
CA SER A 138 -5.53 26.08 -15.86
C SER A 138 -6.38 26.59 -17.03
N PRO A 139 -6.33 27.88 -17.42
CA PRO A 139 -7.00 28.38 -18.63
C PRO A 139 -6.50 27.73 -19.93
N HIS A 140 -5.28 27.17 -19.93
CA HIS A 140 -4.66 26.55 -21.11
C HIS A 140 -5.18 25.14 -21.39
N THR A 141 -5.82 24.49 -20.41
CA THR A 141 -6.43 23.16 -20.54
C THR A 141 -7.92 23.22 -20.91
N ALA A 142 -8.39 24.37 -21.41
CA ALA A 142 -9.76 24.58 -21.85
C ALA A 142 -10.05 23.83 -23.18
N GLN A 143 -10.52 22.60 -23.01
CA GLN A 143 -10.97 21.59 -23.98
C GLN A 143 -11.23 22.05 -25.44
N ARG A 144 -10.50 21.42 -26.37
CA ARG A 144 -10.93 21.14 -27.76
C ARG A 144 -10.98 19.64 -28.08
N ASP A 145 -10.25 18.82 -27.32
CA ASP A 145 -10.13 17.37 -27.51
C ASP A 145 -10.23 16.67 -26.15
N LEU A 146 -11.20 15.75 -26.01
CA LEU A 146 -11.45 14.98 -24.78
C LEU A 146 -10.54 13.74 -24.66
N SER A 147 -9.83 13.39 -25.74
CA SER A 147 -8.85 12.29 -25.74
C SER A 147 -7.54 12.67 -25.04
N GLU A 148 -7.28 13.97 -24.90
CA GLU A 148 -6.08 14.51 -24.25
C GLU A 148 -6.07 14.22 -22.73
N PRO A 149 -4.90 13.85 -22.15
CA PRO A 149 -4.80 13.43 -20.76
C PRO A 149 -5.24 14.53 -19.77
N TYR A 150 -4.92 15.80 -20.02
CA TYR A 150 -5.34 16.92 -19.17
C TYR A 150 -6.85 17.19 -19.25
N SER A 151 -7.49 16.85 -20.37
CA SER A 151 -8.94 16.91 -20.52
C SER A 151 -9.62 15.80 -19.71
N GLN A 152 -9.06 14.59 -19.74
CA GLN A 152 -9.54 13.44 -18.98
C GLN A 152 -9.35 13.65 -17.48
N LEU A 153 -8.17 14.11 -17.04
CA LEU A 153 -7.86 14.46 -15.65
C LEU A 153 -8.89 15.44 -15.08
N ARG A 154 -9.20 16.48 -15.85
CA ARG A 154 -10.18 17.48 -15.47
C ARG A 154 -11.59 16.90 -15.37
N LEU A 155 -12.01 16.04 -16.31
CA LEU A 155 -13.33 15.43 -16.25
C LEU A 155 -13.47 14.49 -15.05
N GLN A 156 -12.40 13.81 -14.64
CA GLN A 156 -12.41 13.00 -13.42
C GLN A 156 -12.64 13.86 -12.18
N LEU A 157 -11.87 14.93 -12.01
CA LEU A 157 -12.05 15.85 -10.88
C LEU A 157 -13.43 16.51 -10.90
N LEU A 158 -13.97 16.84 -12.07
CA LEU A 158 -15.35 17.34 -12.19
C LEU A 158 -16.36 16.31 -11.72
N PHE A 159 -16.28 15.07 -12.19
CA PHE A 159 -17.18 14.00 -11.79
C PHE A 159 -17.11 13.76 -10.27
N GLN A 160 -15.91 13.55 -9.73
CA GLN A 160 -15.65 13.33 -8.31
C GLN A 160 -16.06 14.51 -7.44
N ASN A 161 -16.04 15.73 -7.97
CA ASN A 161 -16.49 16.88 -7.22
C ASN A 161 -18.00 16.83 -6.90
N TYR A 162 -18.81 16.27 -7.82
CA TYR A 162 -20.26 16.20 -7.69
C TYR A 162 -20.78 14.85 -7.17
N ASP A 163 -19.98 13.78 -7.28
CA ASP A 163 -20.18 12.52 -6.55
C ASP A 163 -19.89 12.76 -5.06
N ALA A 164 -20.91 13.24 -4.35
CA ALA A 164 -20.80 13.76 -2.99
C ALA A 164 -20.79 12.63 -1.96
N ASN A 165 -21.51 11.55 -2.26
CA ASN A 165 -21.57 10.39 -1.38
C ASN A 165 -20.36 9.45 -1.58
N LEU A 166 -19.56 9.68 -2.64
CA LEU A 166 -18.51 8.80 -3.11
C LEU A 166 -19.15 7.41 -3.29
N ASP A 167 -19.87 7.19 -4.37
CA ASP A 167 -20.37 5.86 -4.77
C ASP A 167 -20.05 5.52 -6.23
N GLY A 168 -19.42 6.47 -6.93
CA GLY A 168 -19.00 6.34 -8.32
C GLY A 168 -20.11 6.63 -9.31
N ARG A 169 -21.27 7.12 -8.85
CA ARG A 169 -22.38 7.51 -9.70
C ARG A 169 -22.79 8.95 -9.37
N LEU A 170 -23.50 9.58 -10.30
CA LEU A 170 -24.20 10.82 -10.03
C LEU A 170 -25.67 10.50 -9.92
N ASP A 171 -26.18 10.53 -8.70
CA ASP A 171 -27.61 10.46 -8.45
C ASP A 171 -28.33 11.71 -9.00
N LYS A 172 -29.65 11.74 -8.86
CA LYS A 172 -30.47 12.84 -9.37
C LYS A 172 -30.11 14.20 -8.72
N ASP A 173 -29.78 14.23 -7.44
CA ASP A 173 -29.51 15.44 -6.68
C ASP A 173 -28.07 15.93 -6.96
N GLU A 174 -27.11 15.02 -7.06
CA GLU A 174 -25.74 15.27 -7.48
C GLU A 174 -25.67 15.81 -8.91
N LEU A 175 -26.44 15.21 -9.82
CA LEU A 175 -26.60 15.71 -11.19
C LEU A 175 -27.27 17.10 -11.21
N ALA A 176 -28.26 17.35 -10.34
CA ALA A 176 -28.89 18.66 -10.24
C ALA A 176 -27.91 19.73 -9.73
N ALA A 177 -26.99 19.40 -8.82
CA ALA A 177 -25.94 20.29 -8.36
C ALA A 177 -24.99 20.68 -9.52
N LEU A 178 -24.53 19.69 -10.30
CA LEU A 178 -23.71 19.93 -11.50
C LEU A 178 -24.41 20.83 -12.51
N ILE A 179 -25.67 20.54 -12.85
CA ILE A 179 -26.43 21.31 -13.85
C ILE A 179 -26.69 22.74 -13.36
N THR A 180 -26.90 22.93 -12.05
CA THR A 180 -27.07 24.25 -11.45
C THR A 180 -25.83 25.11 -11.63
N ASP A 181 -24.64 24.56 -11.36
CA ASP A 181 -23.37 25.28 -11.56
C ASP A 181 -23.13 25.58 -13.06
N LEU A 182 -23.50 24.65 -13.96
CA LEU A 182 -23.41 24.86 -15.41
C LEU A 182 -24.33 25.98 -15.91
N TYR A 183 -25.49 26.17 -15.29
CA TYR A 183 -26.38 27.28 -15.59
C TYR A 183 -25.80 28.59 -15.06
N ALA A 184 -25.26 28.57 -13.84
CA ALA A 184 -24.68 29.74 -13.20
C ALA A 184 -23.53 30.34 -14.03
N VAL A 185 -22.61 29.51 -14.55
CA VAL A 185 -21.50 29.99 -15.40
C VAL A 185 -21.94 30.53 -16.76
N LYS A 186 -23.18 30.23 -17.19
CA LYS A 186 -23.84 30.78 -18.38
C LYS A 186 -24.72 32.00 -18.08
N GLY A 187 -24.79 32.43 -16.82
CA GLY A 187 -25.59 33.58 -16.39
C GLY A 187 -27.07 33.27 -16.09
N SER A 188 -27.41 32.00 -15.87
CA SER A 188 -28.75 31.58 -15.45
C SER A 188 -28.71 31.00 -14.04
N HIS A 189 -29.58 31.47 -13.14
CA HIS A 189 -29.67 31.00 -11.75
C HIS A 189 -31.00 30.27 -11.47
N ASP A 190 -31.63 29.72 -12.52
CA ASP A 190 -32.90 29.01 -12.42
C ASP A 190 -32.68 27.56 -11.95
N THR A 191 -32.72 27.37 -10.64
CA THR A 191 -32.51 26.08 -9.98
C THR A 191 -33.63 25.08 -10.28
N GLN A 192 -34.87 25.54 -10.46
CA GLN A 192 -35.99 24.65 -10.81
C GLN A 192 -35.80 24.06 -12.20
N LYS A 193 -35.35 24.88 -13.16
CA LYS A 193 -35.01 24.42 -14.51
C LYS A 193 -33.79 23.50 -14.53
N ALA A 194 -32.82 23.72 -13.64
CA ALA A 194 -31.68 22.82 -13.48
C ALA A 194 -32.11 21.44 -12.95
N SER A 195 -32.92 21.39 -11.89
CA SER A 195 -33.47 20.13 -11.35
C SER A 195 -34.35 19.38 -12.35
N ALA A 196 -35.17 20.10 -13.13
CA ALA A 196 -35.97 19.48 -14.19
C ALA A 196 -35.11 18.88 -15.32
N CYS A 197 -34.02 19.57 -15.69
CA CYS A 197 -33.05 19.07 -16.66
C CYS A 197 -32.34 17.81 -16.13
N ALA A 198 -31.85 17.83 -14.89
CA ALA A 198 -31.23 16.68 -14.24
C ALA A 198 -32.18 15.47 -14.17
N ALA A 199 -33.45 15.68 -13.77
CA ALA A 199 -34.45 14.62 -13.75
C ALA A 199 -34.68 13.98 -15.14
N THR A 200 -34.66 14.80 -16.19
CA THR A 200 -34.82 14.35 -17.58
C THR A 200 -33.61 13.52 -18.02
N LEU A 201 -32.40 13.98 -17.71
CA LEU A 201 -31.15 13.28 -18.04
C LEU A 201 -31.02 11.94 -17.29
N HIS A 202 -31.30 11.94 -15.98
CA HIS A 202 -31.31 10.74 -15.13
C HIS A 202 -32.31 9.69 -15.65
N SER A 203 -33.52 10.12 -16.01
CA SER A 203 -34.54 9.21 -16.58
C SER A 203 -34.15 8.67 -17.96
N HIS A 204 -33.58 9.50 -18.83
CA HIS A 204 -33.16 9.10 -20.18
C HIS A 204 -32.02 8.07 -20.17
N HIS A 205 -31.17 8.11 -19.14
CA HIS A 205 -30.05 7.18 -18.96
C HIS A 205 -30.41 5.95 -18.10
N GLY A 206 -31.65 5.85 -17.62
CA GLY A 206 -32.12 4.67 -16.90
C GLY A 206 -31.68 4.57 -15.43
N GLY A 207 -31.20 5.68 -14.83
CA GLY A 207 -30.75 5.70 -13.44
C GLY A 207 -29.57 6.64 -13.20
N ASP A 208 -28.83 6.36 -12.12
CA ASP A 208 -27.66 7.16 -11.70
C ASP A 208 -26.53 7.06 -12.72
N LEU A 209 -25.90 8.19 -13.01
CA LEU A 209 -24.93 8.29 -14.11
C LEU A 209 -23.56 7.82 -13.69
N THR A 210 -22.99 6.87 -14.42
CA THR A 210 -21.59 6.47 -14.25
C THR A 210 -20.65 7.54 -14.80
N TYR A 211 -19.35 7.43 -14.51
CA TYR A 211 -18.37 8.31 -15.16
C TYR A 211 -18.41 8.19 -16.69
N SER A 212 -18.59 7.00 -17.26
CA SER A 212 -18.63 6.88 -18.73
C SER A 212 -19.89 7.50 -19.32
N ASP A 213 -21.01 7.46 -18.61
CA ASP A 213 -22.21 8.18 -19.03
C ASP A 213 -21.95 9.68 -18.99
N PHE A 214 -21.41 10.20 -17.89
CA PHE A 214 -21.00 11.60 -17.78
C PHE A 214 -20.03 12.01 -18.91
N TYR A 215 -18.98 11.22 -19.15
CA TYR A 215 -18.00 11.47 -20.21
C TYR A 215 -18.67 11.51 -21.59
N ARG A 216 -19.49 10.50 -21.93
CA ARG A 216 -20.21 10.43 -23.21
C ARG A 216 -21.18 11.60 -23.35
N MET A 217 -21.82 12.02 -22.27
CA MET A 217 -22.71 13.18 -22.28
C MET A 217 -21.97 14.50 -22.51
N VAL A 218 -20.75 14.65 -21.99
CA VAL A 218 -19.89 15.81 -22.30
C VAL A 218 -19.42 15.77 -23.75
N GLU A 219 -18.99 14.59 -24.23
CA GLU A 219 -18.56 14.36 -25.61
C GLU A 219 -19.66 14.66 -26.63
N GLN A 220 -20.86 14.16 -26.38
CA GLN A 220 -22.05 14.34 -27.22
C GLN A 220 -22.72 15.70 -27.04
N ARG A 221 -22.18 16.56 -26.15
CA ARG A 221 -22.72 17.90 -25.85
C ARG A 221 -24.12 17.88 -25.22
N ASN A 222 -24.47 16.81 -24.52
CA ASN A 222 -25.66 16.76 -23.67
C ASN A 222 -25.44 17.57 -22.39
N ILE A 223 -24.20 17.56 -21.87
CA ILE A 223 -23.75 18.42 -20.76
C ILE A 223 -22.76 19.44 -21.33
N ASN A 224 -23.24 20.67 -21.55
CA ASN A 224 -22.43 21.76 -22.11
C ASN A 224 -21.99 22.76 -21.04
N GLY A 225 -20.77 23.28 -21.16
CA GLY A 225 -20.24 24.33 -20.29
C GLY A 225 -19.24 23.84 -19.23
N THR A 226 -18.97 22.54 -19.19
CA THR A 226 -17.94 21.94 -18.32
C THR A 226 -16.54 22.57 -18.48
N PRO A 227 -16.10 23.13 -19.63
CA PRO A 227 -14.82 23.85 -19.70
C PRO A 227 -14.75 25.12 -18.86
N MET A 228 -15.90 25.70 -18.47
CA MET A 228 -16.01 26.98 -17.75
C MET A 228 -16.11 26.83 -16.23
N LEU A 229 -16.48 25.65 -15.72
CA LEU A 229 -16.49 25.34 -14.29
C LEU A 229 -15.07 25.36 -13.73
N PHE A 230 -14.89 25.53 -12.42
CA PHE A 230 -13.61 25.46 -11.70
C PHE A 230 -12.39 25.89 -12.54
N ARG A 231 -12.41 27.11 -13.08
CA ARG A 231 -11.38 27.61 -13.98
C ARG A 231 -10.70 28.82 -13.39
N PHE A 232 -9.38 28.80 -13.36
CA PHE A 232 -8.60 30.00 -13.03
C PHE A 232 -8.64 30.99 -14.19
N ALA A 233 -8.78 32.28 -13.84
CA ALA A 233 -8.66 33.40 -14.77
C ALA A 233 -7.21 33.55 -15.27
N LYS A 234 -6.23 33.21 -14.44
CA LYS A 234 -4.81 33.16 -14.78
C LYS A 234 -4.20 31.83 -14.36
N ASP A 235 -3.29 31.30 -15.17
CA ASP A 235 -2.55 30.08 -14.84
C ASP A 235 -1.75 30.25 -13.53
N PHE A 236 -1.89 29.28 -12.63
CA PHE A 236 -1.30 29.37 -11.29
C PHE A 236 0.23 29.33 -11.35
N ALA A 237 0.82 28.44 -12.14
CA ALA A 237 2.27 28.36 -12.27
C ALA A 237 2.86 29.66 -12.83
N GLN A 238 2.19 30.25 -13.82
CA GLN A 238 2.56 31.55 -14.37
C GLN A 238 2.48 32.66 -13.31
N ALA A 239 1.41 32.68 -12.52
CA ALA A 239 1.24 33.64 -11.43
C ALA A 239 2.34 33.55 -10.37
N VAL A 240 2.80 32.33 -10.05
CA VAL A 240 3.94 32.10 -9.15
C VAL A 240 5.24 32.60 -9.78
N CYS A 241 5.53 32.20 -11.02
CA CYS A 241 6.76 32.58 -11.73
C CYS A 241 6.94 34.10 -11.80
N GLU A 242 5.89 34.84 -12.17
CA GLU A 242 5.93 36.30 -12.25
C GLU A 242 6.17 36.97 -10.88
N LYS A 243 5.56 36.45 -9.81
CA LYS A 243 5.73 36.98 -8.44
C LYS A 243 7.16 36.76 -7.94
N MET A 244 7.80 35.67 -8.35
CA MET A 244 9.17 35.30 -7.98
C MET A 244 10.26 36.00 -8.84
N GLY A 245 9.87 36.90 -9.75
CA GLY A 245 10.81 37.67 -10.57
C GLY A 245 11.46 36.90 -11.74
N GLY A 246 10.91 35.73 -12.10
CA GLY A 246 11.40 34.92 -13.22
C GLY A 246 10.95 35.48 -14.57
N VAL A 247 11.91 35.84 -15.44
CA VAL A 247 11.76 35.54 -16.88
C VAL A 247 11.98 34.03 -17.00
N ALA A 248 11.24 33.32 -17.86
CA ALA A 248 11.21 31.85 -18.01
C ALA A 248 12.59 31.17 -18.18
N THR A 249 13.39 31.15 -17.11
CA THR A 249 14.68 30.52 -16.93
C THR A 249 14.86 30.25 -15.44
N ALA A 250 14.57 29.02 -15.03
CA ALA A 250 14.95 28.30 -13.81
C ALA A 250 14.65 28.95 -12.42
N PRO A 251 13.99 28.22 -11.50
CA PRO A 251 13.72 28.71 -10.15
C PRO A 251 14.99 28.76 -9.28
N PRO A 252 15.11 29.73 -8.34
CA PRO A 252 16.20 29.76 -7.39
C PRO A 252 16.04 28.64 -6.36
N HIS A 253 17.06 27.80 -6.20
CA HIS A 253 17.19 26.93 -5.04
C HIS A 253 17.31 27.78 -3.76
N PRO A 254 16.71 27.37 -2.63
CA PRO A 254 16.90 28.08 -1.37
C PRO A 254 18.37 27.98 -0.93
N HIS A 255 19.07 29.11 -0.93
CA HIS A 255 20.42 29.20 -0.38
C HIS A 255 20.39 29.09 1.15
N PRO A 256 21.30 28.32 1.77
CA PRO A 256 21.44 28.24 3.22
C PRO A 256 21.94 29.58 3.78
N GLN A 257 21.34 30.02 4.89
CA GLN A 257 21.74 31.22 5.62
C GLN A 257 23.22 31.12 6.05
N SER A 258 24.05 32.03 5.53
CA SER A 258 25.46 32.18 5.91
C SER A 258 25.60 33.02 7.18
N HIS A 259 26.14 32.43 8.25
CA HIS A 259 26.67 33.17 9.39
C HIS A 259 27.94 33.96 8.98
N PRO A 260 28.10 35.24 9.36
CA PRO A 260 29.38 35.93 9.25
C PRO A 260 30.31 35.53 10.41
N GLN A 261 31.52 35.09 10.06
CA GLN A 261 32.64 34.96 11.00
C GLN A 261 33.05 36.33 11.57
N PRO A 262 33.48 36.41 12.84
CA PRO A 262 34.00 37.64 13.41
C PRO A 262 35.49 37.84 13.07
N ALA A 263 35.83 39.11 12.83
CA ALA A 263 37.16 39.61 12.54
C ALA A 263 38.11 39.56 13.75
N GLU A 264 39.39 39.40 13.44
CA GLU A 264 40.53 39.46 14.35
C GLU A 264 40.67 40.83 15.04
N THR A 265 40.92 40.81 16.36
CA THR A 265 41.69 41.86 17.04
C THR A 265 42.76 41.23 17.93
N LYS A 266 44.00 41.66 17.66
CA LYS A 266 45.24 41.34 18.37
C LYS A 266 45.18 41.80 19.83
N THR A 267 45.64 40.93 20.75
CA THR A 267 46.58 41.28 21.84
C THR A 267 47.14 40.01 22.48
N GLN A 268 48.47 39.85 22.40
CA GLN A 268 49.34 38.95 23.16
C GLN A 268 49.56 39.48 24.61
N PRO A 269 50.41 38.86 25.47
CA PRO A 269 50.59 37.43 25.80
C PRO A 269 50.71 37.22 27.35
N ASN A 270 50.68 35.97 27.86
CA ASN A 270 51.75 35.48 28.76
C ASN A 270 51.59 34.01 29.18
N GLU A 271 52.75 33.32 29.19
CA GLU A 271 53.27 32.31 30.14
C GLU A 271 52.34 31.13 30.52
N GLY A 272 52.66 29.85 30.31
CA GLY A 272 53.87 29.08 30.66
C GLY A 272 53.36 27.79 31.34
N VAL A 273 53.73 26.56 30.91
CA VAL A 273 54.82 25.74 31.48
C VAL A 273 54.27 24.37 31.99
N HIS A 274 54.97 23.29 31.61
CA HIS A 274 55.12 21.94 32.20
C HIS A 274 54.02 20.83 32.21
N HIS A 275 54.38 19.69 31.58
CA HIS A 275 54.05 18.27 31.85
C HIS A 275 54.47 17.81 33.28
N PRO A 276 54.36 16.50 33.66
CA PRO A 276 53.27 15.50 33.60
C PRO A 276 53.11 14.75 34.96
N SER A 277 52.17 13.80 35.09
CA SER A 277 52.35 12.60 35.95
C SER A 277 51.18 11.61 35.89
N SER A 278 51.46 10.36 35.50
CA SER A 278 50.83 9.16 36.06
C SER A 278 51.62 8.72 37.32
N PRO A 279 51.12 7.82 38.21
CA PRO A 279 51.27 6.38 37.95
C PRO A 279 50.27 5.40 38.65
N ARG A 280 50.13 4.19 38.06
CA ARG A 280 50.14 2.82 38.67
C ARG A 280 49.02 2.40 39.68
N CYS A 281 48.59 1.13 39.86
CA CYS A 281 48.96 -0.23 39.39
C CYS A 281 47.98 -1.32 39.93
N VAL A 282 47.81 -2.44 39.19
CA VAL A 282 47.89 -3.90 39.59
C VAL A 282 46.78 -4.48 40.52
N ALA A 283 45.99 -5.54 40.24
CA ALA A 283 46.11 -6.92 39.68
C ALA A 283 46.28 -8.07 40.73
N GLY A 284 45.58 -9.20 40.51
CA GLY A 284 45.79 -10.54 41.11
C GLY A 284 44.48 -11.30 41.45
N THR A 285 44.00 -12.31 40.70
CA THR A 285 44.31 -13.77 40.59
C THR A 285 43.94 -14.72 41.77
N MET A 286 43.12 -15.73 41.41
CA MET A 286 42.74 -17.06 42.00
C MET A 286 43.95 -17.96 42.39
N PRO A 287 43.85 -19.17 43.06
CA PRO A 287 42.87 -20.27 42.82
C PRO A 287 42.49 -21.31 43.95
N SER A 288 41.52 -22.21 43.59
CA SER A 288 41.33 -23.68 43.89
C SER A 288 41.20 -24.19 45.35
N ASP A 289 40.46 -25.26 45.74
CA ASP A 289 40.02 -26.50 45.05
C ASP A 289 39.02 -27.39 45.89
N GLY A 290 38.30 -28.31 45.20
CA GLY A 290 37.81 -29.67 45.63
C GLY A 290 36.52 -29.81 46.49
N GLY A 291 35.57 -30.77 46.36
CA GLY A 291 35.29 -32.01 45.58
C GLY A 291 34.17 -32.79 46.34
N CYS A 292 33.13 -33.47 45.81
CA CYS A 292 33.05 -34.83 45.19
C CYS A 292 31.74 -35.59 45.60
N GLY A 293 31.18 -36.42 44.68
CA GLY A 293 30.40 -37.67 44.89
C GLY A 293 28.84 -37.60 44.76
N GLY A 294 28.08 -38.46 44.04
CA GLY A 294 28.32 -39.66 43.20
C GLY A 294 27.12 -40.67 43.23
N GLY A 295 26.68 -41.19 42.06
CA GLY A 295 25.94 -42.48 41.81
C GLY A 295 24.39 -42.47 41.88
N GLY A 296 23.57 -43.19 41.10
CA GLY A 296 23.74 -44.18 40.01
C GLY A 296 22.42 -44.93 39.67
N MET A 297 22.23 -45.29 38.38
CA MET A 297 21.46 -46.40 37.73
C MET A 297 19.96 -46.71 38.01
N GLY A 298 19.24 -47.01 36.90
CA GLY A 298 18.02 -47.84 36.87
C GLY A 298 17.36 -47.93 35.48
N ARG A 299 17.55 -49.05 34.76
CA ARG A 299 16.80 -49.49 33.57
C ARG A 299 15.54 -50.24 34.03
N GLU A 300 14.42 -50.11 33.33
CA GLU A 300 13.47 -51.23 33.14
C GLU A 300 12.57 -51.03 31.92
N SER A 301 12.29 -52.15 31.26
CA SER A 301 11.50 -52.32 30.04
C SER A 301 10.43 -53.37 30.33
N VAL A 302 9.16 -53.08 30.02
CA VAL A 302 8.11 -54.10 29.95
C VAL A 302 7.16 -53.81 28.78
N ARG A 303 7.05 -54.81 27.89
CA ARG A 303 6.00 -54.98 26.87
C ARG A 303 4.76 -55.63 27.52
N LEU A 304 3.55 -55.39 26.98
CA LEU A 304 2.71 -56.40 26.28
C LEU A 304 1.21 -56.03 26.19
N ARG A 305 0.66 -56.23 24.97
CA ARG A 305 -0.72 -56.64 24.57
C ARG A 305 -1.88 -55.67 24.87
N GLY A 306 -2.89 -55.48 24.01
CA GLY A 306 -3.25 -56.08 22.73
C GLY A 306 -4.51 -55.38 22.16
N SER A 307 -4.74 -55.52 20.86
CA SER A 307 -5.98 -55.21 20.13
C SER A 307 -7.17 -56.03 20.68
N PRO A 308 -8.45 -55.59 20.51
CA PRO A 308 -9.11 -55.61 19.20
C PRO A 308 -10.13 -54.49 18.89
N GLN A 309 -10.47 -54.44 17.61
CA GLN A 309 -11.57 -53.70 16.96
C GLN A 309 -12.89 -53.75 17.75
N GLN A 310 -13.66 -52.65 17.70
CA GLN A 310 -15.12 -52.73 17.58
C GLN A 310 -15.70 -51.42 17.03
N GLN A 311 -16.43 -51.57 15.93
CA GLN A 311 -17.39 -50.62 15.36
C GLN A 311 -18.54 -50.41 16.34
N GLU A 312 -19.05 -49.18 16.45
CA GLU A 312 -20.46 -48.85 16.79
C GLU A 312 -20.66 -47.33 16.66
N GLN A 313 -21.18 -46.86 15.53
CA GLN A 313 -22.58 -46.44 15.39
C GLN A 313 -23.11 -45.60 16.56
N GLN A 314 -22.91 -44.28 16.49
CA GLN A 314 -23.75 -43.34 17.23
C GLN A 314 -24.90 -42.86 16.35
N GLN A 315 -26.09 -43.37 16.68
CA GLN A 315 -27.37 -42.83 16.24
C GLN A 315 -27.69 -41.52 16.97
N GLN A 316 -28.16 -40.60 16.13
CA GLN A 316 -28.78 -39.30 16.37
C GLN A 316 -29.83 -39.25 17.49
N ARG A 317 -29.76 -38.16 18.28
CA ARG A 317 -30.87 -37.27 18.69
C ARG A 317 -30.21 -35.88 18.88
N GLY A 318 -30.57 -34.77 18.26
CA GLY A 318 -31.80 -34.35 17.59
C GLY A 318 -32.24 -33.02 18.24
N ALA A 319 -31.80 -31.89 17.67
CA ALA A 319 -32.40 -30.57 17.86
C ALA A 319 -32.21 -29.72 16.58
N SER A 320 -33.31 -29.64 15.81
CA SER A 320 -33.67 -28.73 14.69
C SER A 320 -33.33 -27.25 14.95
N HIS A 321 -33.06 -26.31 14.01
CA HIS A 321 -33.39 -26.03 12.59
C HIS A 321 -32.65 -24.68 12.23
N PRO A 322 -32.72 -24.06 11.02
CA PRO A 322 -32.98 -24.55 9.66
C PRO A 322 -31.93 -24.04 8.64
N TYR A 323 -31.35 -24.91 7.81
CA TYR A 323 -31.00 -24.54 6.44
C TYR A 323 -31.53 -25.68 5.57
N GLY A 324 -32.46 -25.33 4.68
CA GLY A 324 -33.09 -26.28 3.78
C GLY A 324 -32.05 -26.92 2.87
N GLU A 325 -32.24 -28.21 2.62
CA GLU A 325 -31.63 -28.92 1.50
C GLU A 325 -31.89 -28.13 0.22
N VAL A 326 -30.83 -27.77 -0.49
CA VAL A 326 -30.93 -27.25 -1.85
C VAL A 326 -30.18 -28.24 -2.75
N ASP A 327 -30.94 -28.75 -3.72
CA ASP A 327 -30.58 -29.78 -4.69
C ASP A 327 -29.24 -29.55 -5.40
N GLY A 328 -28.56 -30.67 -5.66
CA GLY A 328 -27.27 -30.77 -6.34
C GLY A 328 -27.36 -30.57 -7.86
N ASN A 329 -27.67 -29.34 -8.29
CA ASN A 329 -27.58 -28.97 -9.71
C ASN A 329 -27.26 -27.47 -9.91
N TYR A 330 -26.14 -27.03 -9.33
CA TYR A 330 -25.53 -25.71 -9.61
C TYR A 330 -24.35 -25.86 -10.59
N ASP A 331 -24.43 -26.81 -11.52
CA ASP A 331 -23.33 -27.16 -12.41
C ASP A 331 -23.33 -26.36 -13.73
N ALA A 332 -22.21 -25.67 -13.93
CA ALA A 332 -21.49 -25.52 -15.20
C ALA A 332 -21.88 -24.44 -16.23
N ILE A 333 -22.87 -23.56 -16.03
CA ILE A 333 -23.29 -22.61 -17.10
C ILE A 333 -23.13 -21.10 -16.76
N HIS A 334 -22.76 -20.71 -15.53
CA HIS A 334 -22.60 -19.29 -15.15
C HIS A 334 -21.17 -18.87 -14.74
N ASP A 335 -20.15 -19.67 -15.05
CA ASP A 335 -18.85 -19.59 -14.38
C ASP A 335 -17.78 -18.75 -15.10
N GLU A 336 -17.93 -18.48 -16.40
CA GLU A 336 -16.98 -17.63 -17.15
C GLU A 336 -17.13 -16.13 -16.82
N THR A 337 -18.23 -15.73 -16.20
CA THR A 337 -18.53 -14.31 -15.91
C THR A 337 -17.97 -13.83 -14.57
N ASN A 338 -17.52 -14.73 -13.68
CA ASN A 338 -16.90 -14.35 -12.40
C ASN A 338 -15.38 -14.29 -12.57
N LEU A 339 -14.88 -13.12 -12.94
CA LEU A 339 -13.48 -12.87 -13.25
C LEU A 339 -12.50 -13.34 -12.15
N PRO A 340 -12.66 -12.97 -10.87
CA PRO A 340 -11.75 -13.46 -9.82
C PRO A 340 -11.71 -15.00 -9.74
N LEU A 341 -12.87 -15.66 -9.80
CA LEU A 341 -12.92 -17.11 -9.72
C LEU A 341 -12.32 -17.78 -10.97
N ARG A 342 -12.46 -17.15 -12.14
CA ARG A 342 -11.77 -17.54 -13.39
C ARG A 342 -10.26 -17.48 -13.23
N VAL A 343 -9.71 -16.42 -12.66
CA VAL A 343 -8.26 -16.28 -12.40
C VAL A 343 -7.76 -17.41 -11.52
N VAL A 344 -8.39 -17.62 -10.35
CA VAL A 344 -8.01 -18.67 -9.40
C VAL A 344 -8.01 -20.05 -10.06
N ARG A 345 -9.07 -20.36 -10.80
CA ARG A 345 -9.22 -21.68 -11.44
C ARG A 345 -8.30 -21.89 -12.63
N THR A 346 -8.01 -20.84 -13.40
CA THR A 346 -7.05 -20.91 -14.52
C THR A 346 -5.68 -21.32 -14.00
N LEU A 347 -5.21 -20.66 -12.93
CA LEU A 347 -3.93 -20.99 -12.31
C LEU A 347 -3.94 -22.35 -11.61
N MET A 348 -5.06 -22.69 -10.95
CA MET A 348 -5.24 -24.02 -10.35
C MET A 348 -5.17 -25.13 -11.40
N ALA A 349 -5.83 -24.97 -12.55
CA ALA A 349 -5.78 -25.92 -13.65
C ALA A 349 -4.36 -26.02 -14.24
N ALA A 350 -3.72 -24.88 -14.52
CA ALA A 350 -2.35 -24.82 -15.02
C ALA A 350 -1.33 -25.51 -14.10
N SER A 351 -1.62 -25.56 -12.80
CA SER A 351 -0.79 -26.25 -11.81
C SER A 351 -1.05 -27.76 -11.70
N ALA A 352 -2.25 -28.23 -12.09
CA ALA A 352 -2.69 -29.60 -11.90
C ALA A 352 -2.23 -30.56 -13.00
N ASP A 353 -1.94 -30.04 -14.20
CA ASP A 353 -1.57 -30.84 -15.37
C ASP A 353 -0.15 -31.43 -15.28
N GLY A 354 0.58 -31.22 -14.18
CA GLY A 354 1.88 -31.86 -13.89
C GLY A 354 2.99 -31.59 -14.93
N ALA A 355 2.74 -30.74 -15.92
CA ALA A 355 3.53 -30.64 -17.15
C ALA A 355 3.80 -29.20 -17.61
N THR A 356 3.40 -28.17 -16.87
CA THR A 356 3.69 -26.80 -17.26
C THR A 356 4.92 -26.33 -16.50
N SER A 357 6.10 -26.48 -17.13
CA SER A 357 7.15 -25.49 -16.91
C SER A 357 6.52 -24.14 -17.24
N LEU A 358 6.19 -23.34 -16.22
CA LEU A 358 5.68 -21.99 -16.43
C LEU A 358 6.77 -21.25 -17.23
N ASP A 359 6.49 -21.00 -18.50
CA ASP A 359 7.39 -20.29 -19.39
C ASP A 359 7.11 -18.80 -19.25
N ALA A 360 8.00 -18.08 -18.58
CA ALA A 360 7.89 -16.64 -18.40
C ALA A 360 8.00 -15.84 -19.72
N SER A 361 8.46 -16.48 -20.80
CA SER A 361 8.48 -15.92 -22.15
C SER A 361 7.18 -16.15 -22.92
N ALA A 362 6.30 -17.03 -22.42
CA ALA A 362 5.00 -17.28 -23.03
C ALA A 362 4.12 -16.02 -23.01
N PRO A 363 3.21 -15.87 -23.99
CA PRO A 363 2.23 -14.78 -23.97
C PRO A 363 1.42 -14.80 -22.67
N PHE A 364 1.23 -13.62 -22.10
CA PHE A 364 0.37 -13.46 -20.93
C PHE A 364 -1.10 -13.65 -21.32
N ILE A 365 -1.73 -14.72 -20.83
CA ILE A 365 -3.11 -15.10 -21.19
C ILE A 365 -4.06 -15.18 -20.00
N LEU A 366 -3.59 -14.85 -18.78
CA LEU A 366 -4.41 -14.97 -17.56
C LEU A 366 -5.58 -13.98 -17.57
N CYS A 367 -5.28 -12.71 -17.89
CA CYS A 367 -6.24 -11.62 -17.97
C CYS A 367 -5.94 -10.71 -19.16
N THR A 368 -6.97 -10.14 -19.76
CA THR A 368 -6.83 -8.99 -20.65
C THR A 368 -6.49 -7.71 -19.85
N SER A 369 -6.03 -6.66 -20.52
CA SER A 369 -5.76 -5.36 -19.90
C SER A 369 -6.97 -4.80 -19.14
N ASP A 370 -8.17 -4.95 -19.71
CA ASP A 370 -9.40 -4.48 -19.07
C ASP A 370 -9.73 -5.31 -17.82
N GLU A 371 -9.53 -6.62 -17.87
CA GLU A 371 -9.75 -7.50 -16.71
C GLU A 371 -8.75 -7.23 -15.59
N VAL A 372 -7.51 -6.87 -15.89
CA VAL A 372 -6.54 -6.40 -14.88
C VAL A 372 -7.07 -5.15 -14.18
N LYS A 373 -7.57 -4.17 -14.95
CA LYS A 373 -8.20 -2.96 -14.40
C LYS A 373 -9.40 -3.33 -13.52
N MET A 374 -10.29 -4.21 -13.99
CA MET A 374 -11.45 -4.65 -13.22
C MET A 374 -11.06 -5.31 -11.90
N LEU A 375 -10.02 -6.16 -11.87
CA LEU A 375 -9.53 -6.76 -10.63
C LEU A 375 -9.01 -5.72 -9.63
N CYS A 376 -8.29 -4.70 -10.12
CA CYS A 376 -7.85 -3.60 -9.28
C CYS A 376 -9.05 -2.83 -8.70
N ASP A 377 -10.01 -2.47 -9.55
CA ASP A 377 -11.23 -1.75 -9.14
C ASP A 377 -12.05 -2.56 -8.12
N MET A 378 -12.14 -3.89 -8.28
CA MET A 378 -12.88 -4.77 -7.38
C MET A 378 -12.21 -5.00 -6.03
N VAL A 379 -10.87 -4.99 -5.95
CA VAL A 379 -10.16 -5.29 -4.69
C VAL A 379 -10.05 -4.08 -3.76
N VAL A 380 -9.97 -2.85 -4.31
CA VAL A 380 -9.80 -1.61 -3.53
C VAL A 380 -10.87 -1.44 -2.44
N PRO A 381 -12.17 -1.64 -2.71
CA PRO A 381 -13.21 -1.55 -1.68
C PRO A 381 -12.98 -2.48 -0.49
N HIS A 382 -12.38 -3.65 -0.69
CA HIS A 382 -12.07 -4.54 0.43
C HIS A 382 -10.90 -4.02 1.27
N LEU A 383 -9.85 -3.49 0.63
CA LEU A 383 -8.64 -3.03 1.31
C LEU A 383 -8.80 -1.68 2.01
N ILE A 384 -9.63 -0.78 1.48
CA ILE A 384 -9.90 0.54 2.08
C ILE A 384 -10.68 0.44 3.39
N HIS A 385 -11.53 -0.58 3.55
CA HIS A 385 -12.30 -0.82 4.77
C HIS A 385 -11.54 -1.60 5.83
N GLU A 386 -10.43 -2.25 5.45
CA GLU A 386 -9.53 -2.84 6.42
C GLU A 386 -8.72 -1.75 7.13
N ASN A 387 -8.60 -1.87 8.45
CA ASN A 387 -7.68 -1.06 9.22
C ASN A 387 -6.23 -1.31 8.78
N THR A 388 -5.33 -0.39 9.11
CA THR A 388 -3.88 -0.58 8.88
C THR A 388 -3.30 -1.71 9.72
N LEU A 389 -3.91 -2.00 10.87
CA LEU A 389 -3.73 -3.23 11.64
C LEU A 389 -5.00 -4.08 11.51
N VAL A 390 -4.93 -5.18 10.74
CA VAL A 390 -6.06 -6.12 10.60
C VAL A 390 -6.07 -7.13 11.74
N GLU A 391 -7.25 -7.63 12.09
CA GLU A 391 -7.43 -8.65 13.13
C GLU A 391 -8.09 -9.89 12.52
N LEU A 392 -7.56 -11.06 12.88
CA LEU A 392 -8.02 -12.33 12.33
C LEU A 392 -7.90 -13.45 13.36
N SER A 393 -8.74 -14.47 13.24
CA SER A 393 -8.76 -15.62 14.15
C SER A 393 -7.84 -16.75 13.69
N LEU A 394 -7.49 -17.63 14.62
CA LEU A 394 -6.93 -18.94 14.28
C LEU A 394 -8.01 -19.89 13.74
N PRO A 395 -7.64 -20.90 12.92
CA PRO A 395 -6.29 -21.15 12.40
C PRO A 395 -5.93 -20.23 11.22
N VAL A 396 -4.64 -19.97 11.05
CA VAL A 396 -4.12 -19.16 9.93
C VAL A 396 -2.90 -19.83 9.29
N ARG A 397 -2.82 -19.77 7.96
CA ARG A 397 -1.64 -20.11 7.17
C ARG A 397 -0.95 -18.83 6.74
N VAL A 398 0.29 -18.65 7.15
CA VAL A 398 1.10 -17.46 6.93
C VAL A 398 2.16 -17.72 5.86
N TYR A 399 2.24 -16.84 4.88
CA TYR A 399 3.23 -16.82 3.81
C TYR A 399 4.10 -15.57 3.92
N GLY A 400 5.41 -15.74 3.82
CA GLY A 400 6.37 -14.63 3.72
C GLY A 400 6.50 -14.13 2.27
N ASP A 401 7.68 -13.62 1.93
CA ASP A 401 7.99 -13.08 0.61
C ASP A 401 7.75 -14.11 -0.51
N ILE A 402 7.16 -13.65 -1.61
CA ILE A 402 6.86 -14.46 -2.81
C ILE A 402 7.71 -14.00 -4.00
N HIS A 403 7.90 -12.69 -4.19
CA HIS A 403 8.75 -12.10 -5.23
C HIS A 403 8.54 -12.69 -6.63
N GLY A 404 7.27 -12.73 -7.08
CA GLY A 404 6.93 -13.25 -8.41
C GLY A 404 7.29 -14.73 -8.63
N ASN A 405 7.52 -15.50 -7.54
CA ASN A 405 7.78 -16.94 -7.61
C ASN A 405 6.46 -17.72 -7.55
N LEU A 406 5.66 -17.56 -8.62
CA LEU A 406 4.40 -18.28 -8.80
C LEU A 406 4.57 -19.82 -8.72
N PRO A 407 5.61 -20.46 -9.30
CA PRO A 407 5.76 -21.91 -9.21
C PRO A 407 5.78 -22.43 -7.77
N ASP A 408 6.51 -21.78 -6.87
CA ASP A 408 6.53 -22.18 -5.45
C ASP A 408 5.19 -21.96 -4.77
N LEU A 409 4.53 -20.83 -5.03
CA LEU A 409 3.20 -20.55 -4.48
C LEU A 409 2.16 -21.60 -4.91
N LEU A 410 2.15 -21.99 -6.19
CA LEU A 410 1.29 -23.05 -6.69
C LEU A 410 1.67 -24.42 -6.10
N THR A 411 2.97 -24.67 -5.88
CA THR A 411 3.45 -25.90 -5.24
C THR A 411 2.99 -25.97 -3.79
N PHE A 412 3.01 -24.86 -3.04
CA PHE A 412 2.42 -24.80 -1.70
C PHE A 412 0.94 -25.15 -1.73
N PHE A 413 0.17 -24.54 -2.64
CA PHE A 413 -1.26 -24.78 -2.73
C PHE A 413 -1.60 -26.22 -3.13
N ASN A 414 -0.84 -26.82 -4.05
CA ASN A 414 -1.03 -28.22 -4.46
C ASN A 414 -0.60 -29.23 -3.39
N THR A 415 0.48 -28.94 -2.66
CA THR A 415 1.04 -29.86 -1.67
C THR A 415 0.26 -29.82 -0.36
N TYR A 416 -0.18 -28.63 0.07
CA TYR A 416 -0.73 -28.42 1.40
C TYR A 416 -2.23 -28.14 1.36
N ALA A 417 -2.66 -27.03 0.76
CA ALA A 417 -4.06 -26.71 0.52
C ALA A 417 -4.20 -25.47 -0.35
N TRP A 418 -5.15 -25.50 -1.28
CA TRP A 418 -5.58 -24.32 -2.01
C TRP A 418 -6.43 -23.38 -1.12
N PRO A 419 -6.37 -22.06 -1.32
CA PRO A 419 -7.36 -21.12 -0.78
C PRO A 419 -8.66 -21.16 -1.63
N ASP A 420 -9.28 -22.33 -1.76
CA ASP A 420 -10.50 -22.56 -2.55
C ASP A 420 -11.47 -23.52 -1.85
N ARG A 421 -12.77 -23.39 -2.14
CA ARG A 421 -13.81 -24.24 -1.52
C ARG A 421 -13.75 -25.71 -1.96
N ARG A 422 -13.27 -26.01 -3.16
CA ARG A 422 -13.32 -27.36 -3.75
C ARG A 422 -12.06 -28.18 -3.47
N ARG A 423 -10.88 -27.55 -3.55
CA ARG A 423 -9.58 -28.24 -3.41
C ARG A 423 -8.79 -27.84 -2.17
N GLY A 424 -9.44 -27.15 -1.25
CA GLY A 424 -8.76 -26.35 -0.25
C GLY A 424 -9.41 -26.33 1.13
N ASP A 425 -8.85 -25.49 1.99
CA ASP A 425 -9.29 -25.34 3.39
C ASP A 425 -9.73 -23.90 3.71
N ILE A 426 -10.08 -23.10 2.69
CA ILE A 426 -10.43 -21.68 2.83
C ILE A 426 -11.62 -21.41 3.75
N LEU A 427 -12.51 -22.40 3.93
CA LEU A 427 -13.67 -22.29 4.82
C LEU A 427 -13.32 -22.50 6.30
N THR A 428 -12.12 -23.00 6.59
CA THR A 428 -11.69 -23.37 7.95
C THR A 428 -10.39 -22.72 8.37
N THR A 429 -9.60 -22.20 7.43
CA THR A 429 -8.27 -21.65 7.65
C THR A 429 -8.15 -20.29 6.98
N ASN A 430 -7.74 -19.28 7.74
CA ASN A 430 -7.40 -17.97 7.21
C ASN A 430 -6.03 -18.03 6.49
N TYR A 431 -5.83 -17.16 5.51
CA TYR A 431 -4.61 -17.04 4.74
C TYR A 431 -4.07 -15.62 4.95
N LEU A 432 -2.82 -15.53 5.42
CA LEU A 432 -2.15 -14.27 5.66
C LEU A 432 -0.87 -14.22 4.84
N PHE A 433 -0.76 -13.24 3.96
CA PHE A 433 0.45 -12.98 3.18
C PHE A 433 1.14 -11.73 3.74
N LEU A 434 2.44 -11.82 4.01
CA LEU A 434 3.16 -10.80 4.77
C LEU A 434 3.72 -9.64 3.93
N GLY A 435 3.68 -9.72 2.60
CA GLY A 435 4.20 -8.70 1.70
C GLY A 435 5.21 -9.26 0.69
N ASP A 436 5.80 -8.37 -0.11
CA ASP A 436 6.79 -8.65 -1.16
C ASP A 436 6.29 -9.72 -2.15
N TYR A 437 5.17 -9.39 -2.80
CA TYR A 437 4.54 -10.20 -3.83
C TYR A 437 5.23 -10.08 -5.17
N VAL A 438 5.72 -8.86 -5.46
CA VAL A 438 6.27 -8.46 -6.76
C VAL A 438 7.79 -8.37 -6.76
N ASP A 439 8.32 -8.08 -7.95
CA ASP A 439 9.73 -7.90 -8.26
C ASP A 439 10.58 -9.16 -8.17
N ARG A 440 11.79 -9.06 -8.74
CA ARG A 440 12.83 -10.10 -8.79
C ARG A 440 12.45 -11.31 -9.64
N GLY A 441 11.34 -12.00 -9.33
CA GLY A 441 10.83 -13.12 -10.09
C GLY A 441 10.10 -12.71 -11.37
N ALA A 442 9.71 -13.70 -12.17
CA ALA A 442 9.21 -13.50 -13.53
C ALA A 442 7.67 -13.44 -13.64
N PHE A 443 6.97 -13.73 -12.53
CA PHE A 443 5.51 -13.91 -12.49
C PHE A 443 4.83 -12.99 -11.46
N SER A 444 5.36 -11.79 -11.25
CA SER A 444 4.81 -10.81 -10.30
C SER A 444 3.35 -10.48 -10.64
N LEU A 445 3.04 -10.30 -11.94
CA LEU A 445 1.69 -9.95 -12.38
C LEU A 445 0.69 -11.07 -12.08
N GLU A 446 1.04 -12.32 -12.38
CA GLU A 446 0.18 -13.47 -12.07
C GLU A 446 -0.04 -13.64 -10.57
N VAL A 447 1.02 -13.48 -9.77
CA VAL A 447 0.93 -13.55 -8.29
C VAL A 447 -0.03 -12.50 -7.77
N VAL A 448 0.12 -11.23 -8.15
CA VAL A 448 -0.75 -10.16 -7.63
C VAL A 448 -2.19 -10.34 -8.08
N LEU A 449 -2.43 -10.72 -9.33
CA LEU A 449 -3.79 -10.96 -9.83
C LEU A 449 -4.46 -12.15 -9.14
N LEU A 450 -3.69 -13.20 -8.83
CA LEU A 450 -4.17 -14.32 -8.01
C LEU A 450 -4.55 -13.85 -6.60
N LEU A 451 -3.68 -13.09 -5.93
CA LEU A 451 -3.92 -12.61 -4.57
C LEU A 451 -5.11 -11.65 -4.52
N PHE A 452 -5.24 -10.72 -5.48
CA PHE A 452 -6.42 -9.86 -5.60
C PHE A 452 -7.69 -10.68 -5.82
N ALA A 453 -7.65 -11.66 -6.72
CA ALA A 453 -8.79 -12.53 -6.96
C ALA A 453 -9.22 -13.30 -5.70
N LEU A 454 -8.25 -13.83 -4.95
CA LEU A 454 -8.50 -14.50 -3.67
C LEU A 454 -9.06 -13.55 -2.61
N LYS A 455 -8.54 -12.33 -2.50
CA LYS A 455 -9.05 -11.31 -1.59
C LYS A 455 -10.50 -10.93 -1.91
N ILE A 456 -10.84 -10.77 -3.19
CA ILE A 456 -12.20 -10.46 -3.65
C ILE A 456 -13.16 -11.62 -3.35
N GLN A 457 -12.74 -12.88 -3.59
CA GLN A 457 -13.59 -14.05 -3.35
C GLN A 457 -13.77 -14.38 -1.87
N TYR A 458 -12.74 -14.12 -1.06
CA TYR A 458 -12.70 -14.53 0.35
C TYR A 458 -12.20 -13.37 1.24
N PRO A 459 -12.90 -12.23 1.29
CA PRO A 459 -12.42 -11.02 1.95
C PRO A 459 -12.21 -11.21 3.46
N GLU A 460 -12.97 -12.08 4.11
CA GLU A 460 -12.88 -12.39 5.55
C GLU A 460 -11.91 -13.54 5.87
N SER A 461 -11.22 -14.08 4.88
CA SER A 461 -10.31 -15.24 5.08
C SER A 461 -8.98 -15.10 4.35
N VAL A 462 -8.81 -14.12 3.47
CA VAL A 462 -7.55 -13.79 2.80
C VAL A 462 -7.15 -12.38 3.19
N TYR A 463 -5.98 -12.27 3.81
CA TYR A 463 -5.41 -11.03 4.30
C TYR A 463 -4.06 -10.80 3.61
N LEU A 464 -3.89 -9.62 3.04
CA LEU A 464 -2.69 -9.22 2.29
C LEU A 464 -2.05 -8.05 3.02
N LEU A 465 -0.87 -8.24 3.62
CA LEU A 465 -0.11 -7.13 4.19
C LEU A 465 0.74 -6.46 3.12
N ARG A 466 1.22 -5.26 3.40
CA ARG A 466 2.12 -4.54 2.51
C ARG A 466 3.56 -4.93 2.79
N GLY A 467 4.30 -5.28 1.75
CA GLY A 467 5.76 -5.35 1.80
C GLY A 467 6.41 -4.07 1.27
N ASN A 468 7.74 -3.97 1.38
CA ASN A 468 8.46 -2.82 0.86
C ASN A 468 8.52 -2.80 -0.67
N HIS A 469 8.34 -3.94 -1.33
CA HIS A 469 8.26 -4.03 -2.80
C HIS A 469 6.87 -3.66 -3.36
N GLU A 470 5.85 -3.56 -2.52
CA GLU A 470 4.58 -2.91 -2.87
C GLU A 470 4.68 -1.37 -2.81
N ASP A 471 5.80 -0.85 -3.33
CA ASP A 471 6.16 0.56 -3.48
C ASP A 471 6.48 0.90 -4.93
N ARG A 472 5.90 1.99 -5.41
CA ARG A 472 5.99 2.44 -6.81
C ARG A 472 7.42 2.74 -7.24
N ILE A 473 8.26 3.27 -6.35
CA ILE A 473 9.65 3.62 -6.68
C ILE A 473 10.49 2.35 -6.78
N LEU A 474 10.34 1.46 -5.80
CA LEU A 474 11.05 0.18 -5.80
C LEU A 474 10.64 -0.69 -6.98
N ASN A 475 9.36 -0.96 -7.16
CA ASN A 475 8.95 -1.97 -8.13
C ASN A 475 9.03 -1.51 -9.59
N LYS A 476 9.19 -0.22 -9.82
CA LYS A 476 9.69 0.29 -11.12
C LYS A 476 11.13 -0.16 -11.38
N SER A 477 11.94 -0.16 -10.34
CA SER A 477 13.38 -0.42 -10.37
C SER A 477 13.75 -1.89 -10.20
N TYR A 478 12.86 -2.74 -9.67
CA TYR A 478 13.19 -4.12 -9.30
C TYR A 478 12.48 -5.22 -10.11
N GLY A 479 11.64 -4.86 -11.08
CA GLY A 479 11.21 -5.79 -12.15
C GLY A 479 9.76 -5.63 -12.56
N PHE A 480 8.87 -5.31 -11.62
CA PHE A 480 7.43 -5.38 -11.84
C PHE A 480 6.95 -4.43 -12.94
N GLY A 481 7.43 -3.18 -12.94
CA GLY A 481 7.06 -2.21 -13.98
C GLY A 481 7.43 -2.70 -15.39
N SER A 482 8.64 -3.24 -15.56
CA SER A 482 9.09 -3.81 -16.83
C SER A 482 8.30 -5.08 -17.20
N GLU A 483 7.95 -5.91 -16.22
CA GLU A 483 7.13 -7.10 -16.42
C GLU A 483 5.73 -6.74 -16.95
N CYS A 484 5.07 -5.75 -16.35
CA CYS A 484 3.77 -5.27 -16.81
C CYS A 484 3.83 -4.74 -18.25
N VAL A 485 4.82 -3.91 -18.59
CA VAL A 485 5.00 -3.40 -19.97
C VAL A 485 5.23 -4.55 -20.96
N ARG A 486 6.04 -5.53 -20.59
CA ARG A 486 6.33 -6.69 -21.45
C ARG A 486 5.10 -7.56 -21.67
N LYS A 487 4.30 -7.83 -20.63
CA LYS A 487 3.15 -8.75 -20.68
C LYS A 487 1.87 -8.11 -21.22
N LEU A 488 1.65 -6.83 -20.92
CA LEU A 488 0.41 -6.12 -21.23
C LEU A 488 0.57 -5.09 -22.38
N GLY A 489 1.77 -5.00 -22.96
CA GLY A 489 2.07 -4.12 -24.09
C GLY A 489 1.85 -2.64 -23.75
N ALA A 490 1.17 -1.92 -24.66
CA ALA A 490 0.95 -0.48 -24.54
C ALA A 490 0.22 -0.05 -23.26
N SER A 491 -0.60 -0.93 -22.68
CA SER A 491 -1.36 -0.66 -21.44
C SER A 491 -0.56 -0.95 -20.17
N GLY A 492 0.62 -1.58 -20.29
CA GLY A 492 1.34 -2.13 -19.14
C GLY A 492 1.84 -1.08 -18.15
N ASP A 493 2.31 0.07 -18.62
CA ASP A 493 2.75 1.16 -17.72
C ASP A 493 1.57 1.70 -16.90
N GLY A 494 0.41 1.95 -17.54
CA GLY A 494 -0.78 2.45 -16.87
C GLY A 494 -1.42 1.45 -15.90
N LEU A 495 -1.41 0.15 -16.24
CA LEU A 495 -1.91 -0.89 -15.35
C LEU A 495 -0.96 -1.16 -14.19
N TRP A 496 0.35 -1.02 -14.39
CA TRP A 496 1.32 -1.02 -13.31
C TRP A 496 1.08 0.13 -12.31
N GLU A 497 0.80 1.34 -12.81
CA GLU A 497 0.43 2.47 -11.94
C GLU A 497 -0.84 2.16 -11.13
N LEU A 498 -1.86 1.59 -11.78
CA LEU A 498 -3.13 1.22 -11.13
C LEU A 498 -2.95 0.14 -10.04
N ILE A 499 -2.11 -0.86 -10.28
CA ILE A 499 -1.79 -1.86 -9.27
C ILE A 499 -1.06 -1.23 -8.08
N ASN A 500 -0.18 -0.25 -8.32
CA ASN A 500 0.44 0.51 -7.24
C ASN A 500 -0.56 1.36 -6.46
N ASP A 501 -1.58 1.93 -7.11
CA ASP A 501 -2.67 2.63 -6.41
C ASP A 501 -3.40 1.66 -5.46
N VAL A 502 -3.56 0.38 -5.84
CA VAL A 502 -4.13 -0.65 -4.94
C VAL A 502 -3.21 -0.94 -3.75
N PHE A 503 -1.89 -1.04 -3.98
CA PHE A 503 -0.91 -1.31 -2.94
C PHE A 503 -0.91 -0.29 -1.80
N GLU A 504 -1.27 0.97 -2.09
CA GLU A 504 -1.38 2.02 -1.09
C GLU A 504 -2.45 1.75 -0.01
N PHE A 505 -3.42 0.87 -0.29
CA PHE A 505 -4.47 0.47 0.65
C PHE A 505 -4.17 -0.82 1.43
N LEU A 506 -3.04 -1.48 1.18
CA LEU A 506 -2.68 -2.69 1.92
C LEU A 506 -2.41 -2.38 3.40
N PRO A 507 -2.97 -3.15 4.36
CA PRO A 507 -2.59 -3.10 5.77
C PRO A 507 -1.08 -3.28 6.00
N LEU A 508 -0.53 -2.71 7.06
CA LEU A 508 0.89 -2.88 7.41
C LEU A 508 1.16 -4.06 8.34
N ALA A 509 0.16 -4.45 9.13
CA ALA A 509 0.32 -5.50 10.13
C ALA A 509 -0.99 -6.25 10.37
N ALA A 510 -0.87 -7.42 10.98
CA ALA A 510 -2.00 -8.20 11.46
C ALA A 510 -1.82 -8.64 12.93
N LEU A 511 -2.92 -8.71 13.66
CA LEU A 511 -2.99 -9.28 15.00
C LEU A 511 -3.83 -10.56 14.97
N VAL A 512 -3.16 -11.71 15.03
CA VAL A 512 -3.81 -13.03 15.00
C VAL A 512 -4.21 -13.44 16.41
N ASP A 513 -5.51 -13.62 16.62
CA ASP A 513 -6.13 -14.11 17.86
C ASP A 513 -5.68 -13.34 19.12
N GLY A 514 -5.36 -12.05 18.95
CA GLY A 514 -4.85 -11.17 20.00
C GLY A 514 -3.48 -11.56 20.59
N GLN A 515 -2.77 -12.55 20.00
CA GLN A 515 -1.58 -13.15 20.61
C GLN A 515 -0.34 -13.18 19.72
N ILE A 516 -0.50 -12.97 18.41
CA ILE A 516 0.62 -13.01 17.46
C ILE A 516 0.54 -11.76 16.60
N PHE A 517 1.62 -11.00 16.58
CA PHE A 517 1.73 -9.81 15.73
C PHE A 517 2.49 -10.16 14.47
N ALA A 518 1.90 -9.94 13.31
CA ALA A 518 2.48 -10.25 12.01
C ALA A 518 2.75 -8.96 11.23
N ILE A 519 3.93 -8.83 10.65
CA ILE A 519 4.42 -7.61 10.00
C ILE A 519 5.47 -7.96 8.92
N HIS A 520 5.71 -7.13 7.92
CA HIS A 520 6.68 -7.47 6.87
C HIS A 520 8.15 -7.38 7.34
N GLY A 521 8.57 -6.15 7.66
CA GLY A 521 9.88 -5.81 8.20
C GLY A 521 9.99 -6.20 9.68
N GLY A 522 9.64 -5.27 10.55
CA GLY A 522 9.70 -5.52 11.99
C GLY A 522 9.22 -4.34 12.82
N ILE A 523 9.57 -4.34 14.11
CA ILE A 523 9.14 -3.30 15.07
C ILE A 523 10.09 -2.08 15.09
N GLY A 524 11.32 -2.25 14.59
CA GLY A 524 12.37 -1.25 14.67
C GLY A 524 12.55 -0.66 16.07
N ASP A 525 12.75 0.65 16.13
CA ASP A 525 12.78 1.42 17.38
C ASP A 525 11.56 2.35 17.54
N SER A 526 10.72 2.46 16.51
CA SER A 526 9.58 3.40 16.50
C SER A 526 8.22 2.79 16.82
N ILE A 527 8.08 1.45 16.77
CA ILE A 527 6.83 0.73 17.05
C ILE A 527 6.91 0.07 18.43
N GLY A 528 6.29 0.69 19.43
CA GLY A 528 6.30 0.22 20.82
C GLY A 528 5.01 -0.48 21.24
N SER A 529 3.90 -0.13 20.60
CA SER A 529 2.55 -0.67 20.77
C SER A 529 1.99 -1.16 19.43
N VAL A 530 1.14 -2.18 19.42
CA VAL A 530 0.39 -2.57 18.21
C VAL A 530 -0.51 -1.43 17.70
N ASP A 531 -1.02 -0.59 18.62
CA ASP A 531 -1.88 0.54 18.27
C ASP A 531 -1.12 1.66 17.54
N ASP A 532 0.21 1.68 17.61
CA ASP A 532 1.03 2.64 16.85
C ASP A 532 0.82 2.53 15.34
N LEU A 533 0.44 1.35 14.85
CA LEU A 533 0.06 1.11 13.44
C LEU A 533 -1.44 1.19 13.20
N ARG A 534 -2.27 0.91 14.22
CA ARG A 534 -3.74 0.94 14.11
C ARG A 534 -4.25 2.32 13.72
N ASP A 535 -3.61 3.36 14.24
CA ASP A 535 -4.01 4.76 14.05
C ASP A 535 -3.53 5.36 12.71
N LEU A 536 -2.72 4.65 11.95
CA LEU A 536 -2.24 5.09 10.64
C LEU A 536 -3.38 5.06 9.62
N ARG A 537 -3.58 6.16 8.91
CA ARG A 537 -4.61 6.27 7.88
C ARG A 537 -4.12 5.78 6.54
N LYS A 538 -5.01 5.13 5.80
CA LYS A 538 -4.84 4.79 4.38
C LYS A 538 -5.37 5.94 3.51
N PRO A 539 -4.85 6.14 2.28
CA PRO A 539 -3.73 5.41 1.65
C PRO A 539 -2.39 5.69 2.35
N ILE A 540 -1.50 4.70 2.35
CA ILE A 540 -0.20 4.79 3.01
C ILE A 540 0.85 5.19 1.98
N ASN A 541 1.51 6.31 2.20
CA ASN A 541 2.67 6.70 1.41
C ASN A 541 3.94 6.18 2.08
N ILE A 542 4.77 5.45 1.34
CA ILE A 542 6.03 4.91 1.87
C ILE A 542 7.10 6.01 1.79
N PRO A 543 7.64 6.48 2.93
CA PRO A 543 8.73 7.44 2.91
C PRO A 543 9.99 6.83 2.31
N ILE A 544 10.89 7.64 1.77
CA ILE A 544 12.18 7.15 1.25
C ILE A 544 13.10 6.78 2.43
N PRO A 545 13.51 5.51 2.60
CA PRO A 545 14.30 5.09 3.76
C PRO A 545 15.68 5.76 3.85
N SER A 546 16.27 6.07 2.68
CA SER A 546 17.59 6.68 2.53
C SER A 546 17.59 8.21 2.56
N ASN A 547 16.44 8.84 2.84
CA ASN A 547 16.37 10.30 2.95
C ASN A 547 17.34 10.81 4.05
N LEU A 548 18.09 11.87 3.73
CA LEU A 548 19.04 12.49 4.65
C LEU A 548 18.35 13.23 5.80
N HIS A 549 17.11 13.67 5.59
CA HIS A 549 16.31 14.30 6.63
C HIS A 549 15.66 13.24 7.52
N PRO A 550 15.67 13.44 8.86
CA PRO A 550 14.96 12.57 9.78
C PRO A 550 13.47 12.52 9.44
N ALA A 551 12.95 11.32 9.26
CA ALA A 551 11.53 11.08 9.05
C ALA A 551 10.73 11.40 10.35
N SER A 552 9.46 11.81 10.19
CA SER A 552 8.55 11.97 11.32
C SER A 552 8.34 10.63 12.06
N LEU A 553 7.85 10.64 13.31
CA LEU A 553 7.59 9.39 14.04
C LEU A 553 6.62 8.46 13.29
N GLU A 554 5.60 9.04 12.66
CA GLU A 554 4.63 8.31 11.84
C GLU A 554 5.31 7.66 10.63
N GLN A 555 6.11 8.43 9.90
CA GLN A 555 6.88 7.94 8.76
C GLN A 555 7.88 6.85 9.18
N ARG A 556 8.53 6.99 10.35
CA ARG A 556 9.43 5.98 10.90
C ARG A 556 8.71 4.68 11.24
N ARG A 557 7.46 4.73 11.74
CA ARG A 557 6.64 3.53 11.98
C ARG A 557 6.31 2.81 10.67
N ILE A 558 5.96 3.55 9.62
CA ILE A 558 5.75 2.97 8.28
C ILE A 558 7.05 2.35 7.77
N LEU A 559 8.17 3.05 7.90
CA LEU A 559 9.48 2.55 7.49
C LEU A 559 9.89 1.30 8.27
N ASP A 560 9.80 1.29 9.59
CA ASP A 560 10.18 0.13 10.40
C ASP A 560 9.28 -1.08 10.11
N ALA A 561 7.98 -0.85 9.92
CA ALA A 561 7.04 -1.91 9.55
C ALA A 561 7.39 -2.61 8.23
N LEU A 562 8.03 -1.90 7.31
CA LEU A 562 8.36 -2.40 5.97
C LEU A 562 9.84 -2.76 5.78
N TRP A 563 10.76 -2.14 6.52
CA TRP A 563 12.20 -2.16 6.24
C TRP A 563 13.10 -2.53 7.42
N SER A 564 12.61 -2.54 8.66
CA SER A 564 13.47 -2.87 9.81
C SER A 564 13.76 -4.37 9.87
N ASP A 565 14.95 -4.74 10.34
CA ASP A 565 15.37 -6.14 10.49
C ASP A 565 15.77 -6.46 11.94
N PRO A 566 15.66 -7.71 12.40
CA PRO A 566 16.37 -8.15 13.59
C PRO A 566 17.90 -8.07 13.39
N THR A 567 18.66 -7.87 14.46
CA THR A 567 20.13 -7.97 14.43
C THR A 567 20.58 -9.40 14.12
N ASP A 568 21.77 -9.62 13.54
CA ASP A 568 22.26 -10.98 13.21
C ASP A 568 22.63 -11.85 14.43
N SER A 569 22.63 -11.29 15.64
CA SER A 569 23.04 -11.98 16.85
C SER A 569 22.08 -11.71 18.01
N GLU A 570 21.76 -12.77 18.75
CA GLU A 570 21.01 -12.74 20.01
C GLU A 570 21.73 -11.95 21.13
N GLU A 571 23.00 -11.58 20.93
CA GLU A 571 23.80 -10.81 21.90
C GLU A 571 23.77 -9.30 21.64
N HIS A 572 23.28 -8.86 20.48
CA HIS A 572 23.19 -7.44 20.15
C HIS A 572 21.88 -6.85 20.64
N PHE A 573 21.92 -6.24 21.84
CA PHE A 573 20.79 -5.54 22.45
C PHE A 573 20.61 -4.11 21.90
N GLY A 574 19.40 -3.59 21.99
CA GLY A 574 19.04 -2.24 21.54
C GLY A 574 18.84 -2.18 20.02
N THR A 575 19.20 -1.07 19.40
CA THR A 575 19.13 -0.90 17.94
C THR A 575 20.47 -0.46 17.35
N ILE A 576 20.70 -0.83 16.09
CA ILE A 576 21.88 -0.44 15.31
C ILE A 576 21.47 0.11 13.94
N ALA A 577 22.37 0.84 13.29
CA ALA A 577 22.11 1.38 11.96
C ALA A 577 21.79 0.28 10.95
N SER A 578 20.79 0.52 10.10
CA SER A 578 20.47 -0.37 8.98
C SER A 578 21.27 0.02 7.74
N GLN A 579 21.65 -0.97 6.94
CA GLN A 579 22.21 -0.74 5.60
C GLN A 579 21.14 -0.32 4.59
N ARG A 580 19.84 -0.45 4.95
CA ARG A 580 18.70 -0.15 4.07
C ARG A 580 18.36 1.35 4.01
N GLY A 581 18.85 2.14 4.96
CA GLY A 581 18.64 3.59 4.97
C GLY A 581 18.78 4.19 6.37
N ASN A 582 18.95 5.52 6.41
CA ASN A 582 19.20 6.27 7.64
C ASN A 582 17.96 6.40 8.54
N ASN A 583 16.76 6.22 7.99
CA ASN A 583 15.49 6.36 8.72
C ASN A 583 14.91 5.03 9.22
N THR A 584 15.67 3.93 9.14
CA THR A 584 15.32 2.63 9.70
C THR A 584 16.50 2.00 10.43
N CYS A 585 16.27 0.92 11.16
CA CYS A 585 17.27 0.30 12.03
C CYS A 585 17.23 -1.22 11.97
N ARG A 586 18.23 -1.85 12.59
CA ARG A 586 18.14 -3.25 13.02
C ARG A 586 17.91 -3.30 14.53
N PHE A 587 17.06 -4.22 14.99
CA PHE A 587 16.60 -4.29 16.39
C PHE A 587 16.97 -5.60 17.07
N GLY A 588 17.42 -5.50 18.32
CA GLY A 588 17.88 -6.60 19.15
C GLY A 588 16.75 -7.43 19.77
N PRO A 589 17.09 -8.56 20.41
CA PRO A 589 16.10 -9.44 21.00
C PRO A 589 15.41 -8.85 22.23
N ASP A 590 16.05 -7.93 22.97
CA ASP A 590 15.42 -7.16 24.06
C ASP A 590 14.22 -6.36 23.56
N ARG A 591 14.32 -5.76 22.38
CA ARG A 591 13.24 -4.96 21.80
C ARG A 591 12.03 -5.84 21.48
N VAL A 592 12.27 -7.03 20.91
CA VAL A 592 11.21 -8.02 20.63
C VAL A 592 10.56 -8.52 21.92
N MET A 593 11.36 -8.89 22.92
CA MET A 593 10.86 -9.39 24.19
C MET A 593 10.01 -8.32 24.90
N ASP A 594 10.53 -7.09 25.02
CA ASP A 594 9.83 -5.95 25.62
C ASP A 594 8.53 -5.62 24.87
N PHE A 595 8.55 -5.63 23.53
CA PHE A 595 7.36 -5.39 22.71
C PHE A 595 6.31 -6.46 22.97
N CYS A 596 6.70 -7.74 22.95
CA CYS A 596 5.75 -8.81 23.18
C CYS A 596 5.20 -8.80 24.62
N GLU A 597 6.01 -8.48 25.63
CA GLU A 597 5.55 -8.36 27.02
C GLU A 597 4.56 -7.20 27.17
N ARG A 598 4.90 -6.01 26.66
CA ARG A 598 4.04 -4.82 26.73
C ARG A 598 2.68 -5.03 26.08
N ASN A 599 2.66 -5.69 24.92
CA ASN A 599 1.46 -5.93 24.13
C ASN A 599 0.78 -7.28 24.44
N GLN A 600 1.25 -8.02 25.46
CA GLN A 600 0.72 -9.33 25.86
C GLN A 600 0.73 -10.37 24.74
N LEU A 601 1.71 -10.28 23.85
CA LEU A 601 1.89 -11.17 22.70
C LEU A 601 2.78 -12.36 23.06
N LYS A 602 2.56 -13.46 22.35
CA LYS A 602 3.42 -14.65 22.39
C LYS A 602 4.65 -14.51 21.51
N MET A 603 4.48 -13.94 20.32
CA MET A 603 5.56 -13.75 19.36
C MET A 603 5.18 -12.72 18.28
N VAL A 604 6.22 -12.25 17.58
CA VAL A 604 6.13 -11.57 16.29
C VAL A 604 6.40 -12.58 15.18
N ILE A 605 5.66 -12.52 14.07
CA ILE A 605 6.01 -13.20 12.82
C ILE A 605 6.33 -12.13 11.78
N ARG A 606 7.43 -12.31 11.05
CA ARG A 606 7.87 -11.38 10.01
C ARG A 606 8.38 -12.07 8.74
N ALA A 607 8.68 -11.29 7.70
CA ALA A 607 9.17 -11.77 6.40
C ALA A 607 10.51 -11.12 5.98
N HIS A 608 10.64 -10.52 4.79
CA HIS A 608 11.66 -9.56 4.28
C HIS A 608 13.18 -9.88 4.33
N GLU A 609 13.62 -10.87 5.10
CA GLU A 609 14.98 -11.42 5.02
C GLU A 609 14.94 -12.86 4.52
N CYS A 610 15.72 -13.14 3.46
CA CYS A 610 15.92 -14.50 2.98
C CYS A 610 16.70 -15.32 4.02
N VAL A 611 16.14 -16.47 4.40
CA VAL A 611 16.69 -17.38 5.43
C VAL A 611 16.78 -18.81 4.88
N LYS A 612 17.73 -19.60 5.40
CA LYS A 612 18.18 -20.85 4.77
C LYS A 612 17.08 -21.88 4.54
N TYR A 613 16.27 -22.10 5.56
CA TYR A 613 15.26 -23.15 5.59
C TYR A 613 13.86 -22.60 5.31
N GLY A 614 13.76 -21.38 4.75
CA GLY A 614 12.50 -20.66 4.57
C GLY A 614 11.89 -20.14 5.87
N TYR A 615 12.44 -20.47 7.04
CA TYR A 615 12.06 -19.88 8.32
C TYR A 615 13.25 -19.80 9.28
N GLU A 616 13.19 -18.88 10.24
CA GLU A 616 14.22 -18.72 11.27
C GLU A 616 13.66 -18.13 12.57
N TRP A 617 14.07 -18.67 13.71
CA TRP A 617 13.69 -18.15 15.03
C TRP A 617 14.72 -17.14 15.55
N PHE A 618 14.24 -16.15 16.27
CA PHE A 618 15.03 -15.13 16.95
C PHE A 618 14.38 -14.75 18.29
N ALA A 619 15.14 -14.05 19.14
CA ALA A 619 14.73 -13.52 20.43
C ALA A 619 14.12 -14.60 21.33
N ARG A 620 14.81 -15.74 21.48
CA ARG A 620 14.34 -16.90 22.25
C ARG A 620 12.96 -17.41 21.78
N ASN A 621 12.80 -17.55 20.47
CA ASN A 621 11.57 -17.97 19.80
C ASN A 621 10.39 -16.98 19.97
N ARG A 622 10.69 -15.69 20.21
CA ARG A 622 9.69 -14.62 20.28
C ARG A 622 9.55 -13.86 18.97
N LEU A 623 10.43 -14.09 18.00
CA LEU A 623 10.29 -13.63 16.62
C LEU A 623 10.53 -14.79 15.66
N LEU A 624 9.67 -14.93 14.65
CA LEU A 624 9.80 -15.91 13.58
C LEU A 624 9.86 -15.19 12.23
N THR A 625 10.96 -15.35 11.52
CA THR A 625 11.08 -14.94 10.12
C THR A 625 10.56 -16.07 9.23
N VAL A 626 9.76 -15.75 8.21
CA VAL A 626 9.19 -16.67 7.21
C VAL A 626 9.47 -16.12 5.81
N PHE A 627 9.95 -16.97 4.91
CA PHE A 627 10.30 -16.64 3.53
C PHE A 627 9.76 -17.74 2.61
N SER A 628 8.88 -17.37 1.68
CA SER A 628 8.07 -18.33 0.91
C SER A 628 8.51 -18.48 -0.56
N ALA A 629 9.71 -18.02 -0.91
CA ALA A 629 10.33 -18.21 -2.22
C ALA A 629 11.63 -19.03 -2.10
N SER A 630 11.68 -20.20 -2.74
CA SER A 630 12.86 -21.08 -2.74
C SER A 630 13.82 -20.63 -3.83
N ASN A 631 15.09 -21.02 -3.69
CA ASN A 631 16.15 -20.69 -4.64
C ASN A 631 16.13 -19.20 -5.06
N TYR A 632 15.99 -18.31 -4.06
CA TYR A 632 15.69 -16.90 -4.27
C TYR A 632 16.71 -16.27 -5.22
N CYS A 633 16.20 -15.66 -6.28
CA CYS A 633 16.99 -15.02 -7.32
C CYS A 633 18.06 -15.92 -7.96
N ASN A 634 17.87 -17.24 -7.92
CA ASN A 634 18.85 -18.26 -8.32
C ASN A 634 20.24 -18.10 -7.64
N ALA A 635 20.30 -17.46 -6.48
CA ALA A 635 21.57 -17.05 -5.86
C ALA A 635 21.88 -17.77 -4.54
N PHE A 636 20.87 -18.24 -3.81
CA PHE A 636 21.06 -18.64 -2.41
C PHE A 636 20.75 -20.10 -2.09
N ALA A 637 20.10 -20.84 -3.01
CA ALA A 637 19.68 -22.23 -2.79
C ALA A 637 18.95 -22.45 -1.45
N ASN A 638 18.17 -21.45 -1.01
CA ASN A 638 17.35 -21.53 0.20
C ASN A 638 16.08 -22.35 -0.06
N ASP A 639 15.54 -22.94 1.01
CA ASP A 639 14.20 -23.52 1.01
C ASP A 639 13.14 -22.41 1.10
N ALA A 640 11.89 -22.73 0.78
CA ALA A 640 10.73 -21.89 1.08
C ALA A 640 9.93 -22.51 2.23
N ALA A 641 9.31 -21.66 3.06
CA ALA A 641 8.35 -22.13 4.07
C ALA A 641 7.07 -21.31 4.09
N ALA A 642 5.97 -21.98 4.45
CA ALA A 642 4.74 -21.39 4.95
C ALA A 642 4.49 -21.93 6.37
N VAL A 643 3.73 -21.19 7.18
CA VAL A 643 3.52 -21.52 8.59
C VAL A 643 2.04 -21.61 8.92
N VAL A 644 1.59 -22.75 9.45
CA VAL A 644 0.23 -22.90 9.96
C VAL A 644 0.24 -22.70 11.47
N LEU A 645 -0.50 -21.68 11.91
CA LEU A 645 -0.77 -21.41 13.31
C LEU A 645 -2.15 -21.95 13.65
N ARG A 646 -2.23 -22.81 14.66
CA ARG A 646 -3.51 -23.34 15.13
C ARG A 646 -3.50 -23.56 16.63
N ARG A 647 -4.67 -23.46 17.25
CA ARG A 647 -4.85 -23.84 18.65
C ARG A 647 -4.86 -25.35 18.77
N ASP A 648 -3.95 -25.88 19.56
CA ASP A 648 -3.94 -27.28 19.92
C ASP A 648 -5.15 -27.58 20.82
N ALA A 649 -5.99 -28.52 20.39
CA ALA A 649 -7.25 -28.83 21.08
C ALA A 649 -7.04 -29.41 22.49
N SER A 650 -5.89 -30.04 22.75
CA SER A 650 -5.62 -30.72 24.03
C SER A 650 -4.99 -29.80 25.07
N THR A 651 -4.13 -28.88 24.64
CA THR A 651 -3.37 -27.98 25.52
C THR A 651 -3.88 -26.55 25.51
N GLY A 652 -4.72 -26.20 24.54
CA GLY A 652 -5.16 -24.83 24.28
C GLY A 652 -4.03 -23.90 23.82
N ARG A 653 -2.80 -24.40 23.64
CA ARG A 653 -1.64 -23.60 23.22
C ARG A 653 -1.68 -23.38 21.71
N ILE A 654 -1.08 -22.28 21.27
CA ILE A 654 -0.88 -22.03 19.85
C ILE A 654 0.32 -22.88 19.42
N SER A 655 0.11 -23.70 18.40
CA SER A 655 1.13 -24.53 17.76
C SER A 655 1.52 -23.92 16.42
N THR A 656 2.81 -24.02 16.10
CA THR A 656 3.42 -23.55 14.85
C THR A 656 3.82 -24.78 14.04
N LEU A 657 3.24 -24.94 12.85
CA LEU A 657 3.54 -26.05 11.94
C LEU A 657 4.17 -25.51 10.66
N PHE A 658 5.37 -25.99 10.34
CA PHE A 658 6.10 -25.60 9.15
C PHE A 658 5.70 -26.47 7.97
N GLN A 659 5.42 -25.81 6.84
CA GLN A 659 5.19 -26.39 5.54
C GLN A 659 6.37 -25.95 4.68
N VAL A 660 7.29 -26.85 4.36
CA VAL A 660 8.57 -26.51 3.69
C VAL A 660 8.60 -27.08 2.28
N LEU A 661 9.09 -26.29 1.33
CA LEU A 661 9.49 -26.73 0.00
C LEU A 661 11.01 -26.69 -0.07
N TRP A 662 11.63 -27.85 -0.28
CA TRP A 662 13.08 -27.99 -0.34
C TRP A 662 13.61 -27.34 -1.63
N GLY A 663 14.68 -26.55 -1.51
CA GLY A 663 15.32 -25.88 -2.64
C GLY A 663 15.85 -26.88 -3.67
N GLY A 664 15.66 -26.59 -4.96
CA GLY A 664 16.26 -27.37 -6.05
C GLY A 664 15.40 -27.68 -7.28
N ALA A 665 14.23 -27.08 -7.47
CA ALA A 665 13.37 -27.40 -8.63
C ALA A 665 12.84 -26.20 -9.43
N VAL A 666 12.90 -24.97 -8.91
CA VAL A 666 12.34 -23.80 -9.60
C VAL A 666 13.44 -22.90 -10.16
N ASP A 667 13.50 -22.80 -11.48
CA ASP A 667 14.32 -21.81 -12.17
C ASP A 667 13.63 -20.44 -12.13
N THR A 668 14.22 -19.50 -11.40
CA THR A 668 13.73 -18.11 -11.32
C THR A 668 14.45 -17.17 -12.30
N SER A 669 15.24 -17.72 -13.25
CA SER A 669 16.15 -16.95 -14.13
C SER A 669 15.42 -16.03 -15.11
N ASN A 670 14.19 -16.36 -15.49
CA ASN A 670 13.49 -15.64 -16.57
C ASN A 670 12.99 -14.23 -16.19
N GLY A 671 13.05 -13.83 -14.91
CA GLY A 671 12.80 -12.45 -14.48
C GLY A 671 13.99 -11.50 -14.72
N TRP A 672 15.17 -12.07 -15.03
CA TRP A 672 16.47 -11.38 -15.08
C TRP A 672 16.91 -10.95 -16.48
N LEU A 673 15.99 -10.92 -17.45
CA LEU A 673 16.32 -10.52 -18.82
C LEU A 673 16.41 -8.99 -18.94
N GLY A 674 17.61 -8.44 -18.71
CA GLY A 674 17.97 -7.08 -19.09
C GLY A 674 18.94 -6.38 -18.14
N ASN A 675 20.21 -6.29 -18.54
CA ASN A 675 21.31 -5.49 -17.98
C ASN A 675 20.89 -4.31 -17.05
N GLN A 676 21.04 -4.49 -15.73
CA GLN A 676 21.58 -3.55 -14.74
C GLN A 676 21.53 -4.23 -13.36
N ALA A 677 22.61 -4.18 -12.59
CA ALA A 677 22.78 -4.90 -11.33
C ALA A 677 21.68 -4.56 -10.30
N ARG A 678 20.73 -5.50 -10.10
CA ARG A 678 19.70 -5.46 -9.06
C ARG A 678 20.01 -6.58 -8.06
N PRO A 679 21.03 -6.42 -7.19
CA PRO A 679 21.51 -7.51 -6.35
C PRO A 679 20.38 -8.01 -5.46
N PRO A 680 20.25 -9.33 -5.26
CA PRO A 680 19.23 -9.83 -4.39
C PRO A 680 19.52 -9.43 -2.95
N THR A 681 18.46 -9.29 -2.13
CA THR A 681 18.63 -9.05 -0.70
C THR A 681 19.52 -10.18 -0.14
N PRO A 682 20.68 -9.87 0.46
CA PRO A 682 21.58 -10.89 0.97
C PRO A 682 20.85 -11.81 1.93
N MET A 683 21.14 -13.09 1.83
CA MET A 683 20.67 -14.07 2.79
C MET A 683 21.24 -13.74 4.17
N ARG A 684 20.40 -13.77 5.21
CA ARG A 684 20.82 -13.43 6.58
C ARG A 684 22.01 -14.28 7.01
N GLY A 685 23.04 -13.63 7.57
CA GLY A 685 24.27 -14.27 8.01
C GLY A 685 25.24 -14.73 6.90
N ARG A 686 25.00 -14.39 5.62
CA ARG A 686 25.95 -14.62 4.52
C ARG A 686 26.22 -13.33 3.74
N PRO A 687 27.47 -13.03 3.35
CA PRO A 687 27.73 -11.96 2.40
C PRO A 687 27.01 -12.25 1.07
N GLY A 688 26.51 -11.20 0.41
CA GLY A 688 25.84 -11.31 -0.89
C GLY A 688 26.74 -11.94 -1.96
N PRO A 689 26.18 -12.33 -3.12
CA PRO A 689 26.99 -12.90 -4.20
C PRO A 689 28.10 -11.92 -4.64
N PRO A 690 29.28 -12.45 -5.02
CA PRO A 690 30.43 -11.65 -5.45
C PRO A 690 30.05 -10.67 -6.55
N GLN A 691 30.41 -9.38 -6.40
CA GLN A 691 30.01 -8.33 -7.34
C GLN A 691 31.06 -8.09 -8.46
N THR A 692 32.22 -8.76 -8.40
CA THR A 692 33.32 -8.60 -9.37
C THR A 692 34.06 -9.90 -9.71
N GLU A 693 34.75 -9.95 -10.86
CA GLU A 693 35.62 -11.08 -11.27
C GLU A 693 36.73 -11.39 -10.26
N GLU A 694 37.18 -10.42 -9.45
CA GLU A 694 38.17 -10.63 -8.40
C GLU A 694 37.61 -11.40 -7.20
N ASP A 695 36.32 -11.25 -6.89
CA ASP A 695 35.67 -11.95 -5.78
C ASP A 695 35.44 -13.45 -6.08
N HIS A 696 35.40 -13.85 -7.36
CA HIS A 696 35.31 -15.25 -7.77
C HIS A 696 36.56 -16.07 -7.38
N HIS A 697 37.74 -15.44 -7.30
CA HIS A 697 38.94 -16.11 -6.82
C HIS A 697 38.96 -16.33 -5.31
N HIS A 698 38.26 -15.49 -4.54
CA HIS A 698 38.12 -15.68 -3.10
C HIS A 698 37.07 -16.73 -2.72
N ALA A 699 35.97 -16.86 -3.47
CA ALA A 699 34.98 -17.91 -3.24
C ALA A 699 35.55 -19.32 -3.47
N HIS A 700 36.37 -19.52 -4.51
CA HIS A 700 37.04 -20.80 -4.77
C HIS A 700 38.10 -21.18 -3.72
N ALA A 701 38.71 -20.20 -3.04
CA ALA A 701 39.65 -20.45 -1.96
C ALA A 701 38.96 -20.95 -0.67
N TYR A 702 37.69 -20.59 -0.44
CA TYR A 702 36.91 -21.06 0.72
C TYR A 702 36.37 -22.48 0.54
N GLU A 703 36.03 -22.90 -0.68
CA GLU A 703 35.57 -24.27 -0.95
C GLU A 703 36.70 -25.32 -0.90
N THR A 704 37.95 -24.91 -1.13
CA THR A 704 39.11 -25.81 -1.06
C THR A 704 39.66 -26.03 0.36
N MET A 705 39.28 -25.20 1.34
CA MET A 705 39.74 -25.35 2.73
C MET A 705 38.82 -26.18 3.64
N ASN A 706 37.57 -26.45 3.24
CA ASN A 706 36.63 -27.27 4.03
C ASN A 706 36.43 -28.70 3.50
N GLY A 707 37.29 -29.14 2.57
CA GLY A 707 37.36 -30.51 2.08
C GLY A 707 38.65 -31.21 2.50
N ALA A 708 38.83 -31.45 3.81
CA ALA A 708 39.79 -32.42 4.36
C ALA A 708 39.32 -32.92 5.73
#